data_AF-A0A662ZCH4-F1
#
_entry.id   AF-A0A662ZCH4-F1
#
_cell.length_a   1.000
_cell.length_b   1.000
_cell.length_c   1.000
_cell.angle_alpha   90.00
_cell.angle_beta   90.00
_cell.angle_gamma   90.00
#
_symmetry.space_group_name_H-M   'P 1'
#
loop_
_entity.id
_entity.type
_entity.pdbx_description
1 polymer ?
#
loop_
_entity_poly.entity_id
_entity_poly.type
_entity_poly.pdbx_seq_one_letter_code
_entity_poly.pdbx_strand_id
1 'polypeptide(L)'
;MSLKPDFSNMTKEEIADYYEKKLSEQAAAQNKIIMALRKENSEISADKKQEIKAQSKIIEEQKKEIEIINSDREKLSQHNKNFSDLIRNILSNIKERHLICNKLLKEEAIPSVDEANIKELNSYFENFMSTVLNALETLHLHQTRALNLGNSEKNTGGSPDYSADDEARIEGAAALDSAGEAELSDIDQADFIEQSESVVQKDRNGKKREEKTSLDNETVKDFLISNCSNQVKDNVSQEADVTALVIDEFQRSQSQDLEKAKATTPEKRFVSLCNSERVAGIITNAGKTTITMECPSCHKQGCFKINGKKKRINSTLTLTGGFGSLGTVLSSVHLATCPYCGENFEINPATLTDVSLTVSNEDALDGGETQPEQGLEDAETKEKRGVNTVKNTQSALESDFSEVQKSGVDKAVNNPDKASDETGYTQETSQNHAGNVSEQKYRKEIFNKIKNSENRTQTDCLVSGNLLQEDHSTLPVIDPTNFNAYVFGMTPAFSKSRMSVALLTACGTIFAQLGAPKNRAFNFFEGNGFPMTREHLTGCINAFARAYLHPVCKQIRKEIILNCPAVVMDESTLLVRETATRKQAQKKGRKSQIWVLSTNWTSEYKGSWYCVSENRSKQNVIDILENELKSENSPLKYLISDGYAGYDSAIKVLNEQGVTLKSCRCYAHARRPLHYYLKNTGLLKIYNNYLLPTGARFSDFNENLKKYRATKKGEKLSDSAAEPLTIYWMINALFVIDSTVVKKYHFACTTEEFKKELLEVRRKMSSKIVDAIFDSVRLYIAARPDIVLSMINSTGEVVFNQKNTKSESRALIYLLNFEEDLRKFIESTDIELTSLKAERQLKLGIIARKSFNWLSSEDGAHAFADYQTIINSCILNEVPAQHYMEWLVANIKWRMNKKRIEGHDDPTFFQMPGRRKMVGAKETISMYDSRNNIGYDKIDVTGLTPYDYRKCLEKGLGI
;
A
#
# COMPACT_ATOMS: atom_id res chain seq x y z
N MET A 1 95.00 51.55 4.21
CA MET A 1 95.97 52.63 3.99
C MET A 1 97.12 52.02 3.20
N SER A 2 97.07 52.14 1.87
CA SER A 2 98.09 51.60 0.99
C SER A 2 97.98 52.36 -0.32
N LEU A 3 98.95 53.26 -0.52
CA LEU A 3 99.27 54.09 -1.68
C LEU A 3 98.30 53.91 -2.86
N LYS A 4 97.44 54.92 -3.11
CA LYS A 4 96.74 55.01 -4.39
C LYS A 4 97.81 54.92 -5.49
N PRO A 5 97.69 53.99 -6.45
CA PRO A 5 98.65 53.92 -7.54
C PRO A 5 98.66 55.27 -8.24
N ASP A 6 99.85 55.81 -8.49
CA ASP A 6 99.97 57.04 -9.27
C ASP A 6 99.73 56.68 -10.74
N PHE A 7 98.48 56.84 -11.16
CA PHE A 7 98.00 56.51 -12.49
C PHE A 7 98.46 57.50 -13.57
N SER A 8 99.21 58.55 -13.21
CA SER A 8 99.63 59.61 -14.14
C SER A 8 100.56 59.13 -15.26
N ASN A 9 101.26 58.01 -15.07
CA ASN A 9 102.18 57.42 -16.05
C ASN A 9 101.75 56.03 -16.56
N MET A 10 100.58 55.52 -16.15
CA MET A 10 100.10 54.20 -16.57
C MET A 10 99.18 54.32 -17.79
N THR A 11 99.39 53.44 -18.75
CA THR A 11 98.49 53.33 -19.90
C THR A 11 97.12 52.83 -19.46
N LYS A 12 96.07 53.14 -20.22
CA LYS A 12 94.69 52.72 -19.88
C LYS A 12 94.56 51.20 -19.72
N GLU A 13 95.38 50.43 -20.44
CA GLU A 13 95.41 48.96 -20.39
C GLU A 13 95.96 48.44 -19.06
N GLU A 14 97.04 49.01 -18.54
CA GLU A 14 97.64 48.59 -17.27
C GLU A 14 96.74 48.90 -16.06
N ILE A 15 95.98 49.99 -16.13
CA ILE A 15 95.00 50.35 -15.11
C ILE A 15 93.83 49.36 -15.12
N ALA A 16 93.36 48.97 -16.31
CA ALA A 16 92.29 47.99 -16.45
C ALA A 16 92.71 46.63 -15.85
N ASP A 17 93.92 46.17 -16.16
CA ASP A 17 94.46 44.89 -15.69
C ASP A 17 94.60 44.82 -14.15
N TYR A 18 95.00 45.93 -13.52
CA TYR A 18 95.07 46.05 -12.06
C TYR A 18 93.68 45.89 -11.40
N TYR A 19 92.67 46.57 -11.93
CA TYR A 19 91.30 46.48 -11.40
C TYR A 19 90.69 45.10 -11.66
N GLU A 20 90.97 44.48 -12.80
CA GLU A 20 90.46 43.15 -13.15
C GLU A 20 91.00 42.06 -12.22
N LYS A 21 92.29 42.12 -11.88
CA LYS A 21 92.91 41.20 -10.92
C LYS A 21 92.37 41.38 -9.50
N LYS A 22 92.18 42.63 -9.05
CA LYS A 22 91.55 42.95 -7.76
C LYS A 22 90.09 42.46 -7.70
N LEU A 23 89.34 42.59 -8.79
CA LEU A 23 87.97 42.10 -8.91
C LEU A 23 87.93 40.56 -8.81
N SER A 24 88.86 39.87 -9.47
CA SER A 24 88.97 38.41 -9.46
C SER A 24 89.27 37.86 -8.05
N GLU A 25 90.18 38.49 -7.32
CA GLU A 25 90.49 38.11 -5.93
C GLU A 25 89.29 38.33 -4.99
N GLN A 26 88.57 39.44 -5.14
CA GLN A 26 87.34 39.69 -4.39
C GLN A 26 86.23 38.67 -4.73
N ALA A 27 86.07 38.32 -6.00
CA ALA A 27 85.09 37.34 -6.45
C ALA A 27 85.39 35.93 -5.90
N ALA A 28 86.66 35.53 -5.85
CA ALA A 28 87.08 34.24 -5.29
C ALA A 28 86.80 34.14 -3.77
N ALA A 29 87.06 35.21 -3.02
CA ALA A 29 86.77 35.27 -1.58
C ALA A 29 85.26 35.24 -1.30
N GLN A 30 84.46 35.99 -2.08
CA GLN A 30 83.00 35.98 -1.97
C GLN A 30 82.41 34.59 -2.28
N ASN A 31 82.92 33.89 -3.29
CA ASN A 31 82.41 32.56 -3.65
C ASN A 31 82.62 31.51 -2.55
N LYS A 32 83.73 31.55 -1.82
CA LYS A 32 83.95 30.65 -0.67
C LYS A 32 82.92 30.86 0.44
N ILE A 33 82.61 32.12 0.76
CA ILE A 33 81.61 32.46 1.78
C ILE A 33 80.21 32.01 1.32
N ILE A 34 79.88 32.23 0.04
CA ILE A 34 78.61 31.80 -0.55
C ILE A 34 78.44 30.27 -0.48
N MET A 35 79.51 29.50 -0.73
CA MET A 35 79.44 28.03 -0.64
C MET A 35 79.20 27.54 0.78
N ALA A 36 79.86 28.15 1.79
CA ALA A 36 79.63 27.80 3.19
C ALA A 36 78.18 28.09 3.63
N LEU A 37 77.66 29.28 3.30
CA LEU A 37 76.28 29.67 3.60
C LEU A 37 75.24 28.79 2.89
N ARG A 38 75.53 28.30 1.67
CA ARG A 38 74.65 27.38 0.95
C ARG A 38 74.52 26.02 1.64
N LYS A 39 75.62 25.51 2.19
CA LYS A 39 75.61 24.22 2.91
C LYS A 39 74.78 24.32 4.18
N GLU A 40 75.01 25.34 4.99
CA GLU A 40 74.29 25.57 6.25
C GLU A 40 72.78 25.80 6.00
N ASN A 41 72.42 26.56 4.95
CA ASN A 41 71.01 26.72 4.55
C ASN A 41 70.35 25.40 4.10
N SER A 42 71.11 24.47 3.51
CA SER A 42 70.56 23.19 3.05
C SER A 42 70.22 22.25 4.22
N GLU A 43 71.04 22.26 5.28
CA GLU A 43 70.84 21.45 6.49
C GLU A 43 69.67 22.01 7.32
N ILE A 44 69.61 23.33 7.53
CA ILE A 44 68.47 24.00 8.20
C ILE A 44 67.14 23.78 7.46
N SER A 45 67.18 23.71 6.11
CA SER A 45 66.00 23.42 5.28
C SER A 45 65.48 21.99 5.48
N ALA A 46 66.35 21.01 5.74
CA ALA A 46 65.95 19.62 5.90
C ALA A 46 65.24 19.38 7.26
N ASP A 47 65.80 19.89 8.35
CA ASP A 47 65.22 19.75 9.69
C ASP A 47 63.86 20.43 9.80
N LYS A 48 63.74 21.67 9.28
CA LYS A 48 62.46 22.38 9.23
C LYS A 48 61.39 21.64 8.43
N LYS A 49 61.76 20.96 7.34
CA LYS A 49 60.80 20.16 6.55
C LYS A 49 60.29 18.96 7.33
N GLN A 50 61.13 18.33 8.15
CA GLN A 50 60.75 17.18 8.96
C GLN A 50 59.83 17.60 10.13
N GLU A 51 60.11 18.74 10.75
CA GLU A 51 59.27 19.33 11.80
C GLU A 51 57.89 19.76 11.27
N ILE A 52 57.85 20.41 10.10
CA ILE A 52 56.59 20.77 9.42
C ILE A 52 55.75 19.52 9.11
N LYS A 53 56.40 18.42 8.67
CA LYS A 53 55.69 17.16 8.38
C LYS A 53 55.10 16.52 9.64
N ALA A 54 55.79 16.59 10.78
CA ALA A 54 55.28 16.12 12.06
C ALA A 54 54.08 16.95 12.56
N GLN A 55 54.20 18.28 12.51
CA GLN A 55 53.10 19.19 12.89
C GLN A 55 51.88 19.04 11.98
N SER A 56 52.08 18.84 10.68
CA SER A 56 50.99 18.65 9.71
C SER A 56 50.17 17.39 10.02
N LYS A 57 50.82 16.32 10.47
CA LYS A 57 50.14 15.08 10.87
C LYS A 57 49.26 15.27 12.10
N ILE A 58 49.75 16.01 13.11
CA ILE A 58 48.98 16.34 14.32
C ILE A 58 47.75 17.20 13.96
N ILE A 59 47.92 18.17 13.06
CA ILE A 59 46.81 19.01 12.58
C ILE A 59 45.75 18.17 11.84
N GLU A 60 46.17 17.17 11.05
CA GLU A 60 45.25 16.26 10.34
C GLU A 60 44.41 15.42 11.32
N GLU A 61 45.03 14.93 12.40
CA GLU A 61 44.36 14.17 13.46
C GLU A 61 43.36 15.04 14.22
N GLN A 62 43.76 16.27 14.60
CA GLN A 62 42.86 17.23 15.26
C GLN A 62 41.69 17.65 14.37
N LYS A 63 41.87 17.79 13.06
CA LYS A 63 40.79 18.10 12.11
C LYS A 63 39.72 17.02 12.09
N LYS A 64 40.11 15.74 12.11
CA LYS A 64 39.16 14.61 12.15
C LYS A 64 38.35 14.60 13.45
N GLU A 65 39.00 14.92 14.58
CA GLU A 65 38.32 15.00 15.87
C GLU A 65 37.31 16.15 15.91
N ILE A 66 37.66 17.32 15.36
CA ILE A 66 36.74 18.46 15.22
C ILE A 66 35.55 18.12 14.32
N GLU A 67 35.76 17.34 13.25
CA GLU A 67 34.69 16.93 12.33
C GLU A 67 33.67 16.01 13.00
N ILE A 68 34.14 15.07 13.84
CA ILE A 68 33.29 14.21 14.68
C ILE A 68 32.49 15.06 15.68
N ILE A 69 33.16 15.97 16.40
CA ILE A 69 32.52 16.85 17.39
C ILE A 69 31.44 17.73 16.73
N ASN A 70 31.69 18.25 15.53
CA ASN A 70 30.70 19.04 14.79
C ASN A 70 29.50 18.20 14.36
N SER A 71 29.71 16.96 13.89
CA SER A 71 28.63 16.03 13.58
C SER A 71 27.75 15.75 14.79
N ASP A 72 28.36 15.53 15.96
CA ASP A 72 27.61 15.27 17.19
C ASP A 72 26.87 16.51 17.70
N ARG A 73 27.45 17.70 17.54
CA ARG A 73 26.79 18.97 17.84
C ARG A 73 25.56 19.21 16.98
N GLU A 74 25.61 18.86 15.69
CA GLU A 74 24.44 18.94 14.79
C GLU A 74 23.33 17.98 15.22
N LYS A 75 23.67 16.74 15.58
CA LYS A 75 22.70 15.76 16.09
C LYS A 75 22.04 16.24 17.40
N LEU A 76 22.82 16.78 18.33
CA LEU A 76 22.34 17.36 19.59
C LEU A 76 21.41 18.56 19.35
N SER A 77 21.78 19.45 18.42
CA SER A 77 20.96 20.60 18.02
C SER A 77 19.60 20.16 17.46
N GLN A 78 19.61 19.17 16.55
CA GLN A 78 18.40 18.62 15.97
C GLN A 78 17.50 17.95 17.04
N HIS A 79 18.10 17.26 18.01
CA HIS A 79 17.36 16.63 19.11
C HIS A 79 16.69 17.68 20.01
N ASN A 80 17.40 18.75 20.39
CA ASN A 80 16.84 19.85 21.18
C ASN A 80 15.70 20.58 20.45
N LYS A 81 15.80 20.73 19.12
CA LYS A 81 14.74 21.30 18.30
C LYS A 81 13.49 20.42 18.32
N ASN A 82 13.65 19.11 18.11
CA ASN A 82 12.55 18.15 18.16
C ASN A 82 11.85 18.16 19.54
N PHE A 83 12.61 18.28 20.63
CA PHE A 83 12.05 18.37 21.99
C PHE A 83 11.26 19.66 22.22
N SER A 84 11.80 20.79 21.75
CA SER A 84 11.10 22.07 21.81
C SER A 84 9.78 22.05 21.01
N ASP A 85 9.78 21.40 19.85
CA ASP A 85 8.59 21.26 19.01
C ASP A 85 7.55 20.34 19.67
N LEU A 86 7.98 19.25 20.32
CA LEU A 86 7.10 18.37 21.10
C LEU A 86 6.43 19.12 22.24
N ILE A 87 7.19 19.88 23.05
CA ILE A 87 6.65 20.69 24.15
C ILE A 87 5.67 21.72 23.61
N ARG A 88 6.01 22.40 22.51
CA ARG A 88 5.15 23.43 21.92
C ARG A 88 3.83 22.83 21.42
N ASN A 89 3.86 21.65 20.83
CA ASN A 89 2.67 20.92 20.39
C ASN A 89 1.81 20.47 21.57
N ILE A 90 2.41 19.96 22.65
CA ILE A 90 1.69 19.58 23.89
C ILE A 90 1.02 20.81 24.50
N LEU A 91 1.74 21.94 24.62
CA LEU A 91 1.18 23.18 25.15
C LEU A 91 0.09 23.77 24.24
N SER A 92 0.21 23.66 22.91
CA SER A 92 -0.85 24.08 21.97
C SER A 92 -2.10 23.24 22.15
N ASN A 93 -1.94 21.92 22.28
CA ASN A 93 -3.04 20.99 22.53
C ASN A 93 -3.78 21.30 23.83
N ILE A 94 -3.04 21.58 24.92
CA ILE A 94 -3.62 21.98 26.21
C ILE A 94 -4.37 23.31 26.08
N LYS A 95 -3.80 24.31 25.39
CA LYS A 95 -4.46 25.60 25.15
C LYS A 95 -5.71 25.50 24.28
N GLU A 96 -5.67 24.70 23.22
CA GLU A 96 -6.79 24.47 22.30
C GLU A 96 -7.93 23.69 22.96
N ARG A 97 -7.62 22.78 23.88
CA ARG A 97 -8.61 22.00 24.64
C ARG A 97 -9.10 22.68 25.92
N HIS A 98 -8.45 23.75 26.39
CA HIS A 98 -8.82 24.40 27.66
C HIS A 98 -10.25 24.96 27.64
N LEU A 99 -10.75 25.43 26.49
CA LEU A 99 -12.12 25.92 26.32
C LEU A 99 -13.15 24.80 26.46
N ILE A 100 -12.81 23.58 26.03
CA ILE A 100 -13.66 22.39 26.17
C ILE A 100 -13.73 21.99 27.65
N CYS A 101 -12.60 21.98 28.36
CA CYS A 101 -12.55 21.71 29.80
C CYS A 101 -13.30 22.78 30.61
N ASN A 102 -13.16 24.07 30.26
CA ASN A 102 -13.88 25.17 30.91
C ASN A 102 -15.39 25.12 30.64
N LYS A 103 -15.82 24.62 29.47
CA LYS A 103 -17.24 24.45 29.13
C LYS A 103 -17.87 23.30 29.92
N LEU A 104 -17.16 22.18 30.03
CA LEU A 104 -17.56 21.03 30.87
C LEU A 104 -17.66 21.40 32.35
N LEU A 105 -16.80 22.30 32.85
CA LEU A 105 -16.84 22.80 34.22
C LEU A 105 -17.95 23.85 34.47
N LYS A 106 -18.43 24.54 33.43
CA LYS A 106 -19.43 25.61 33.55
C LYS A 106 -20.88 25.15 33.35
N GLU A 107 -21.11 24.07 32.62
CA GLU A 107 -22.47 23.63 32.24
C GLU A 107 -23.12 22.66 33.25
N GLU A 108 -22.54 22.43 34.44
CA GLU A 108 -23.01 21.43 35.43
C GLU A 108 -23.23 20.00 34.89
N ALA A 109 -22.89 19.74 33.62
CA ALA A 109 -22.86 18.43 32.98
C ALA A 109 -21.55 17.70 33.33
N ILE A 110 -21.25 17.61 34.64
CA ILE A 110 -20.35 16.59 35.13
C ILE A 110 -21.14 15.27 35.00
N PRO A 111 -20.68 14.30 34.20
CA PRO A 111 -21.30 12.96 34.19
C PRO A 111 -21.37 12.49 35.64
N SER A 112 -22.51 11.95 36.10
CA SER A 112 -22.66 11.56 37.50
C SER A 112 -21.45 10.73 37.93
N VAL A 113 -20.70 11.26 38.89
CA VAL A 113 -19.49 10.66 39.39
C VAL A 113 -19.92 9.46 40.22
N ASP A 114 -19.97 8.28 39.61
CA ASP A 114 -20.04 7.03 40.34
C ASP A 114 -18.63 6.58 40.74
N GLU A 115 -18.53 5.77 41.80
CA GLU A 115 -17.27 5.24 42.33
C GLU A 115 -16.44 4.45 41.28
N ALA A 116 -17.05 4.05 40.15
CA ALA A 116 -16.37 3.31 39.10
C ALA A 116 -15.48 4.23 38.24
N ASN A 117 -15.93 5.44 37.91
CA ASN A 117 -15.19 6.34 37.01
C ASN A 117 -14.04 7.11 37.69
N ILE A 118 -14.06 7.33 39.01
CA ILE A 118 -12.93 7.97 39.72
C ILE A 118 -11.70 7.08 39.71
N LYS A 119 -11.87 5.76 39.91
CA LYS A 119 -10.75 4.81 39.84
C LYS A 119 -10.12 4.79 38.46
N GLU A 120 -10.93 4.82 37.41
CA GLU A 120 -10.43 4.86 36.04
C GLU A 120 -9.71 6.17 35.71
N LEU A 121 -10.21 7.31 36.21
CA LEU A 121 -9.55 8.61 36.02
C LEU A 121 -8.22 8.72 36.79
N ASN A 122 -8.20 8.20 38.03
CA ASN A 122 -7.00 8.21 38.86
C ASN A 122 -5.95 7.23 38.30
N SER A 123 -6.38 6.04 37.87
CA SER A 123 -5.53 5.10 37.14
C SER A 123 -5.05 5.69 35.80
N TYR A 124 -5.85 6.51 35.12
CA TYR A 124 -5.41 7.21 33.92
C TYR A 124 -4.27 8.20 34.20
N PHE A 125 -4.40 9.03 35.24
CA PHE A 125 -3.36 10.00 35.60
C PHE A 125 -2.12 9.35 36.21
N GLU A 126 -2.26 8.31 37.03
CA GLU A 126 -1.13 7.52 37.55
C GLU A 126 -0.37 6.83 36.42
N ASN A 127 -1.08 6.23 35.46
CA ASN A 127 -0.45 5.62 34.29
C ASN A 127 0.21 6.66 33.37
N PHE A 128 -0.41 7.84 33.21
CA PHE A 128 0.18 8.93 32.44
C PHE A 128 1.48 9.43 33.07
N MET A 129 1.48 9.67 34.38
CA MET A 129 2.68 10.13 35.10
C MET A 129 3.77 9.06 35.12
N SER A 130 3.43 7.78 35.31
CA SER A 130 4.36 6.65 35.21
C SER A 130 4.97 6.55 33.80
N THR A 131 4.17 6.76 32.75
CA THR A 131 4.63 6.76 31.35
C THR A 131 5.64 7.88 31.08
N VAL A 132 5.39 9.08 31.61
CA VAL A 132 6.31 10.23 31.45
C VAL A 132 7.63 9.96 32.20
N LEU A 133 7.57 9.41 33.41
CA LEU A 133 8.76 9.10 34.21
C LEU A 133 9.61 7.97 33.60
N ASN A 134 8.98 6.92 33.05
CA ASN A 134 9.69 5.81 32.41
C ASN A 134 10.28 6.20 31.03
N ALA A 135 9.63 7.12 30.32
CA ALA A 135 10.17 7.70 29.08
C ALA A 135 11.43 8.53 29.34
N LEU A 136 11.46 9.26 30.46
CA LEU A 136 12.65 9.99 30.92
C LEU A 136 13.81 9.04 31.25
N GLU A 137 13.53 7.90 31.88
CA GLU A 137 14.53 6.88 32.22
C GLU A 137 15.10 6.18 30.97
N THR A 138 14.22 5.85 30.01
CA THR A 138 14.63 5.26 28.72
C THR A 138 15.46 6.24 27.87
N LEU A 139 15.11 7.53 27.91
CA LEU A 139 15.89 8.58 27.28
C LEU A 139 17.26 8.72 27.95
N HIS A 140 17.32 8.66 29.28
CA HIS A 140 18.57 8.67 30.01
C HIS A 140 19.45 7.48 29.60
N LEU A 141 18.90 6.26 29.55
CA LEU A 141 19.60 5.06 29.08
C LEU A 141 20.11 5.19 27.64
N HIS A 142 19.30 5.74 26.73
CA HIS A 142 19.70 5.99 25.34
C HIS A 142 20.77 7.09 25.23
N GLN A 143 20.68 8.14 26.05
CA GLN A 143 21.70 9.18 26.14
C GLN A 143 23.02 8.62 26.69
N THR A 144 22.98 7.82 27.76
CA THR A 144 24.18 7.18 28.34
C THR A 144 24.83 6.20 27.36
N ARG A 145 24.04 5.46 26.57
CA ARG A 145 24.54 4.57 25.51
C ARG A 145 25.10 5.33 24.31
N ALA A 146 24.43 6.39 23.86
CA ALA A 146 24.89 7.22 22.74
C ALA A 146 26.15 8.01 23.09
N LEU A 147 26.30 8.47 24.34
CA LEU A 147 27.48 9.15 24.86
C LEU A 147 28.68 8.20 25.06
N ASN A 148 28.48 6.88 24.97
CA ASN A 148 29.52 5.83 25.04
C ASN A 148 29.73 5.09 23.70
N LEU A 149 29.47 5.73 22.55
CA LEU A 149 29.72 5.12 21.24
C LEU A 149 31.16 5.29 20.77
N GLY A 150 32.03 4.50 21.39
CA GLY A 150 33.21 3.93 20.75
C GLY A 150 33.02 2.41 20.67
N ASN A 151 32.00 1.95 19.95
CA ASN A 151 31.89 0.60 19.35
C ASN A 151 30.55 0.54 18.60
N SER A 152 30.55 1.03 17.36
CA SER A 152 29.59 0.57 16.36
C SER A 152 29.61 -0.95 16.32
N GLU A 153 28.44 -1.58 16.20
CA GLU A 153 28.22 -2.99 15.90
C GLU A 153 29.22 -3.51 14.85
N LYS A 154 30.38 -3.96 15.33
CA LYS A 154 31.17 -4.98 14.65
C LYS A 154 30.49 -6.27 15.06
N ASN A 155 29.78 -6.89 14.12
CA ASN A 155 29.35 -8.28 14.22
C ASN A 155 30.57 -9.14 14.57
N THR A 156 30.72 -9.46 15.86
CA THR A 156 31.67 -10.47 16.32
C THR A 156 31.02 -11.83 16.08
N GLY A 157 31.45 -12.47 14.99
CA GLY A 157 31.40 -13.92 14.73
C GLY A 157 30.26 -14.72 15.35
N GLY A 158 29.09 -14.71 14.71
CA GLY A 158 28.16 -15.83 14.78
C GLY A 158 28.63 -16.96 13.87
N SER A 159 28.42 -18.20 14.31
CA SER A 159 28.69 -19.49 13.64
C SER A 159 28.73 -19.47 12.09
N PRO A 160 29.71 -20.12 11.44
CA PRO A 160 29.90 -20.11 9.98
C PRO A 160 28.96 -21.07 9.23
N ASP A 161 27.68 -21.09 9.60
CA ASP A 161 26.69 -21.91 8.90
C ASP A 161 25.37 -21.14 8.86
N TYR A 162 25.21 -20.25 7.86
CA TYR A 162 23.97 -19.87 7.17
C TYR A 162 24.27 -18.74 6.19
N SER A 163 24.63 -19.13 4.96
CA SER A 163 25.01 -18.29 3.82
C SER A 163 23.80 -17.76 3.03
N ALA A 164 22.83 -17.11 3.69
CA ALA A 164 21.67 -16.54 2.99
C ALA A 164 21.69 -15.00 2.91
N ASP A 165 22.19 -14.34 3.96
CA ASP A 165 22.25 -12.87 4.00
C ASP A 165 23.42 -12.31 3.21
N ASP A 166 24.56 -13.00 3.18
CA ASP A 166 25.68 -12.62 2.31
C ASP A 166 25.34 -12.90 0.84
N GLU A 167 24.65 -13.99 0.52
CA GLU A 167 24.11 -14.22 -0.83
C GLU A 167 23.06 -13.17 -1.21
N ALA A 168 22.10 -12.83 -0.34
CA ALA A 168 21.10 -11.81 -0.62
C ALA A 168 21.69 -10.39 -0.73
N ARG A 169 22.78 -10.10 -0.01
CA ARG A 169 23.52 -8.84 -0.10
C ARG A 169 24.35 -8.77 -1.37
N ILE A 170 25.00 -9.87 -1.77
CA ILE A 170 25.79 -9.98 -3.02
C ILE A 170 24.86 -9.99 -4.23
N GLU A 171 23.79 -10.78 -4.22
CA GLU A 171 22.74 -10.78 -5.26
C GLU A 171 22.00 -9.44 -5.31
N GLY A 172 21.73 -8.83 -4.15
CA GLY A 172 21.09 -7.51 -4.06
C GLY A 172 21.95 -6.40 -4.64
N ALA A 173 23.26 -6.40 -4.37
CA ALA A 173 24.22 -5.45 -4.93
C ALA A 173 24.44 -5.67 -6.44
N ALA A 174 24.62 -6.93 -6.87
CA ALA A 174 24.77 -7.28 -8.29
C ALA A 174 23.48 -7.02 -9.10
N ALA A 175 22.30 -7.18 -8.48
CA ALA A 175 21.01 -6.85 -9.09
C ALA A 175 20.75 -5.34 -9.16
N LEU A 176 21.38 -4.53 -8.30
CA LEU A 176 21.33 -3.06 -8.36
C LEU A 176 22.21 -2.54 -9.50
N ASP A 177 23.41 -3.09 -9.69
CA ASP A 177 24.32 -2.73 -10.78
C ASP A 177 23.83 -3.21 -12.17
N SER A 178 23.02 -4.27 -12.21
CA SER A 178 22.38 -4.78 -13.44
C SER A 178 20.93 -4.30 -13.65
N ALA A 179 20.35 -3.62 -12.66
CA ALA A 179 19.08 -2.92 -12.81
C ALA A 179 19.33 -1.62 -13.59
N GLY A 180 19.31 -1.71 -14.92
CA GLY A 180 19.09 -0.52 -15.74
C GLY A 180 17.89 0.25 -15.18
N GLU A 181 18.04 1.56 -15.03
CA GLU A 181 16.96 2.46 -14.58
C GLU A 181 15.68 2.04 -15.30
N ALA A 182 14.71 1.54 -14.53
CA ALA A 182 13.41 1.26 -15.09
C ALA A 182 12.80 2.62 -15.44
N GLU A 183 12.98 3.04 -16.70
CA GLU A 183 12.27 4.20 -17.22
C GLU A 183 10.78 3.97 -16.97
N LEU A 184 10.25 4.73 -16.03
CA LEU A 184 8.82 4.85 -15.77
C LEU A 184 8.23 5.55 -16.99
N SER A 185 7.96 4.81 -18.06
CA SER A 185 7.14 5.30 -19.15
C SER A 185 5.73 5.50 -18.62
N ASP A 186 5.26 6.73 -18.54
CA ASP A 186 3.88 7.06 -18.22
C ASP A 186 2.97 6.53 -19.35
N ILE A 187 2.27 5.42 -19.08
CA ILE A 187 1.48 4.71 -20.09
C ILE A 187 0.30 5.58 -20.53
N ASP A 188 -0.31 6.29 -19.59
CA ASP A 188 -1.38 7.26 -19.83
C ASP A 188 -0.93 8.32 -20.85
N GLN A 189 0.34 8.74 -20.79
CA GLN A 189 0.88 9.70 -21.74
C GLN A 189 0.99 9.08 -23.13
N ALA A 190 1.44 7.83 -23.25
CA ALA A 190 1.56 7.13 -24.52
C ALA A 190 0.19 6.93 -25.21
N ASP A 191 -0.82 6.45 -24.48
CA ASP A 191 -2.17 6.27 -25.02
C ASP A 191 -2.78 7.61 -25.41
N PHE A 192 -2.57 8.65 -24.61
CA PHE A 192 -2.98 9.99 -24.98
C PHE A 192 -2.33 10.45 -26.29
N ILE A 193 -1.04 10.13 -26.53
CA ILE A 193 -0.39 10.44 -27.81
C ILE A 193 -1.13 9.76 -28.96
N GLU A 194 -1.29 8.44 -28.87
CA GLU A 194 -1.95 7.62 -29.90
C GLU A 194 -3.35 8.15 -30.20
N GLN A 195 -4.18 8.38 -29.17
CA GLN A 195 -5.56 8.85 -29.34
C GLN A 195 -5.70 10.31 -29.76
N SER A 196 -4.60 11.07 -29.73
CA SER A 196 -4.57 12.46 -30.21
C SER A 196 -3.92 12.58 -31.58
N GLU A 197 -3.48 11.48 -32.20
CA GLU A 197 -2.78 11.52 -33.49
C GLU A 197 -3.69 11.97 -34.62
N SER A 198 -4.90 11.42 -34.67
CA SER A 198 -5.87 11.75 -35.70
C SER A 198 -7.30 11.49 -35.25
N VAL A 199 -8.26 12.17 -35.88
CA VAL A 199 -9.70 11.91 -35.73
C VAL A 199 -10.37 11.92 -37.10
N VAL A 200 -11.24 10.95 -37.34
CA VAL A 200 -12.11 10.91 -38.51
C VAL A 200 -13.43 11.61 -38.18
N GLN A 201 -13.83 12.57 -38.99
CA GLN A 201 -15.08 13.30 -38.87
C GLN A 201 -15.99 12.98 -40.05
N LYS A 202 -17.17 12.43 -39.74
CA LYS A 202 -18.20 12.12 -40.72
C LYS A 202 -19.06 13.35 -41.00
N ASP A 203 -19.50 13.51 -42.24
CA ASP A 203 -20.44 14.58 -42.61
C ASP A 203 -21.82 14.26 -42.03
N ARG A 204 -22.38 15.16 -41.20
CA ARG A 204 -23.73 15.01 -40.63
C ARG A 204 -24.83 14.85 -41.69
N ASN A 205 -24.60 15.32 -42.92
CA ASN A 205 -25.53 15.20 -44.05
C ASN A 205 -25.22 13.99 -44.97
N GLY A 206 -24.25 13.15 -44.62
CA GLY A 206 -23.94 11.92 -45.35
C GLY A 206 -23.26 12.10 -46.72
N LYS A 207 -22.77 13.32 -47.04
CA LYS A 207 -22.03 13.58 -48.29
C LYS A 207 -20.63 12.96 -48.25
N LYS A 208 -20.32 12.05 -49.17
CA LYS A 208 -18.96 11.52 -49.41
C LYS A 208 -18.21 12.46 -50.36
N ARG A 209 -16.95 12.77 -50.02
CA ARG A 209 -16.07 13.65 -50.82
C ARG A 209 -15.07 12.82 -51.62
N GLU A 210 -14.63 13.33 -52.77
CA GLU A 210 -13.59 12.69 -53.59
C GLU A 210 -12.24 12.70 -52.86
N GLU A 211 -11.44 11.65 -53.04
CA GLU A 211 -10.16 11.48 -52.38
C GLU A 211 -9.19 12.62 -52.74
N LYS A 212 -8.71 13.34 -51.72
CA LYS A 212 -7.73 14.42 -51.83
C LYS A 212 -6.74 14.35 -50.67
N THR A 213 -5.45 14.39 -51.00
CA THR A 213 -4.34 14.34 -50.03
C THR A 213 -4.27 15.53 -49.09
N SER A 214 -4.88 16.67 -49.41
CA SER A 214 -5.01 17.84 -48.54
C SER A 214 -6.28 18.62 -48.84
N LEU A 215 -6.92 19.17 -47.80
CA LEU A 215 -8.06 20.09 -47.93
C LEU A 215 -7.58 21.52 -47.79
N ASP A 216 -8.13 22.42 -48.59
CA ASP A 216 -7.97 23.85 -48.42
C ASP A 216 -8.70 24.36 -47.18
N ASN A 217 -8.22 25.48 -46.64
CA ASN A 217 -8.69 26.05 -45.38
C ASN A 217 -10.17 26.49 -45.42
N GLU A 218 -10.68 26.94 -46.57
CA GLU A 218 -12.09 27.34 -46.71
C GLU A 218 -13.01 26.12 -46.66
N THR A 219 -12.66 25.06 -47.37
CA THR A 219 -13.41 23.80 -47.36
C THR A 219 -13.43 23.13 -45.98
N VAL A 220 -12.34 23.26 -45.21
CA VAL A 220 -12.27 22.80 -43.81
C VAL A 220 -13.20 23.62 -42.92
N LYS A 221 -13.17 24.95 -43.06
CA LYS A 221 -14.02 25.86 -42.30
C LYS A 221 -15.50 25.58 -42.55
N ASP A 222 -15.92 25.47 -43.80
CA ASP A 222 -17.31 25.18 -44.17
C ASP A 222 -17.76 23.80 -43.66
N PHE A 223 -16.89 22.79 -43.73
CA PHE A 223 -17.18 21.46 -43.18
C PHE A 223 -17.42 21.50 -41.66
N LEU A 224 -16.54 22.17 -40.91
CA LEU A 224 -16.67 22.28 -39.45
C LEU A 224 -17.93 23.05 -39.03
N ILE A 225 -18.24 24.16 -39.72
CA ILE A 225 -19.46 24.93 -39.46
C ILE A 225 -20.71 24.10 -39.77
N SER A 226 -20.70 23.34 -40.86
CA SER A 226 -21.84 22.48 -41.23
C SER A 226 -22.09 21.33 -40.25
N ASN A 227 -21.05 20.91 -39.52
CA ASN A 227 -21.11 19.88 -38.48
C ASN A 227 -21.39 20.42 -37.07
N CYS A 228 -21.56 21.74 -36.89
CA CYS A 228 -22.05 22.30 -35.63
C CYS A 228 -23.54 21.96 -35.40
N SER A 229 -24.01 22.00 -34.16
CA SER A 229 -25.44 21.82 -33.85
C SER A 229 -26.31 22.91 -34.49
N ASN A 230 -27.60 22.60 -34.73
CA ASN A 230 -28.54 23.52 -35.41
C ASN A 230 -28.73 24.86 -34.66
N GLN A 231 -28.36 24.96 -33.38
CA GLN A 231 -28.43 26.19 -32.60
C GLN A 231 -27.33 27.22 -32.93
N VAL A 232 -26.31 26.86 -33.72
CA VAL A 232 -25.22 27.77 -34.13
C VAL A 232 -25.58 28.55 -35.41
N LYS A 233 -26.64 28.16 -36.13
CA LYS A 233 -27.04 28.82 -37.37
C LYS A 233 -27.76 30.17 -37.18
N ASP A 234 -28.22 30.46 -35.96
CA ASP A 234 -28.86 31.73 -35.60
C ASP A 234 -28.16 32.37 -34.38
N ASN A 235 -27.33 33.39 -34.65
CA ASN A 235 -26.78 34.39 -33.71
C ASN A 235 -25.93 33.96 -32.49
N VAL A 236 -24.74 34.57 -32.45
CA VAL A 236 -23.77 34.66 -31.36
C VAL A 236 -24.42 35.14 -30.04
N SER A 237 -24.98 34.22 -29.25
CA SER A 237 -25.50 34.52 -27.90
C SER A 237 -25.70 33.29 -26.99
N GLN A 238 -24.94 32.20 -27.21
CA GLN A 238 -25.05 30.99 -26.37
C GLN A 238 -24.45 31.16 -24.95
N GLU A 239 -23.54 32.13 -24.73
CA GLU A 239 -22.91 32.38 -23.42
C GLU A 239 -23.90 32.88 -22.35
N ALA A 240 -24.97 33.56 -22.75
CA ALA A 240 -25.98 34.09 -21.84
C ALA A 240 -26.91 33.01 -21.28
N ASP A 241 -27.20 31.95 -22.07
CA ASP A 241 -28.18 30.91 -21.72
C ASP A 241 -27.59 29.86 -20.74
N VAL A 242 -26.30 29.51 -20.88
CA VAL A 242 -25.61 28.62 -19.92
C VAL A 242 -25.47 29.29 -18.54
N THR A 243 -25.22 30.59 -18.52
CA THR A 243 -25.14 31.36 -17.26
C THR A 243 -26.52 31.42 -16.59
N ALA A 244 -27.59 31.67 -17.34
CA ALA A 244 -28.97 31.67 -16.83
C ALA A 244 -29.39 30.29 -16.29
N LEU A 245 -29.03 29.21 -16.98
CA LEU A 245 -29.27 27.82 -16.54
C LEU A 245 -28.52 27.47 -15.25
N VAL A 246 -27.27 27.94 -15.08
CA VAL A 246 -26.51 27.78 -13.83
C VAL A 246 -27.07 28.66 -12.71
N ILE A 247 -27.67 29.81 -13.03
CA ILE A 247 -28.25 30.76 -12.05
C ILE A 247 -29.60 30.27 -11.48
N ASP A 248 -30.48 29.67 -12.28
CA ASP A 248 -31.85 29.27 -11.85
C ASP A 248 -31.84 28.17 -10.77
N GLU A 249 -30.90 27.23 -10.86
CA GLU A 249 -30.74 26.15 -9.86
C GLU A 249 -29.93 26.61 -8.62
N PHE A 250 -29.10 27.66 -8.76
CA PHE A 250 -28.26 28.19 -7.67
C PHE A 250 -29.01 29.13 -6.72
N GLN A 251 -30.14 29.71 -7.15
CA GLN A 251 -30.88 30.71 -6.37
C GLN A 251 -31.71 30.13 -5.20
N ARG A 252 -31.71 28.81 -5.00
CA ARG A 252 -32.39 28.16 -3.84
C ARG A 252 -31.48 27.73 -2.70
N SER A 253 -30.16 27.90 -2.78
CA SER A 253 -29.25 27.31 -1.79
C SER A 253 -28.19 28.27 -1.29
N GLN A 254 -28.54 29.16 -0.36
CA GLN A 254 -27.57 29.68 0.62
C GLN A 254 -28.24 30.01 1.95
N SER A 255 -27.93 29.20 2.98
CA SER A 255 -27.62 29.67 4.34
C SER A 255 -27.15 28.53 5.26
N GLN A 256 -26.03 28.80 5.94
CA GLN A 256 -25.51 28.27 7.21
C GLN A 256 -24.63 26.98 7.27
N ASP A 257 -23.34 27.26 7.52
CA ASP A 257 -22.38 26.71 8.50
C ASP A 257 -22.43 25.25 8.98
N LEU A 258 -21.35 24.54 8.61
CA LEU A 258 -20.35 23.87 9.47
C LEU A 258 -20.80 23.44 10.89
N GLU A 259 -21.03 22.14 11.11
CA GLU A 259 -20.16 21.24 11.91
C GLU A 259 -20.77 19.83 12.15
N LYS A 260 -19.87 18.84 12.24
CA LYS A 260 -20.01 17.43 12.70
C LYS A 260 -20.71 16.45 11.73
N ALA A 261 -20.31 15.19 11.60
CA ALA A 261 -19.47 14.33 12.43
C ALA A 261 -18.63 13.38 11.58
N LYS A 262 -17.39 13.10 11.99
CA LYS A 262 -16.75 11.80 11.72
C LYS A 262 -16.17 11.27 13.00
N ALA A 263 -16.72 10.14 13.42
CA ALA A 263 -16.18 9.26 14.43
C ALA A 263 -14.70 9.00 14.14
N THR A 264 -13.87 9.12 15.17
CA THR A 264 -12.55 8.48 15.18
C THR A 264 -12.30 7.93 16.57
N THR A 265 -12.22 6.62 16.60
CA THR A 265 -11.89 5.70 17.69
C THR A 265 -10.60 6.09 18.40
N PRO A 266 -10.46 5.80 19.71
CA PRO A 266 -9.25 6.10 20.49
C PRO A 266 -8.01 5.36 19.97
N GLU A 267 -6.92 6.09 19.74
CA GLU A 267 -5.59 5.53 19.52
C GLU A 267 -5.02 5.02 20.85
N LYS A 268 -4.99 3.69 20.97
CA LYS A 268 -4.14 2.98 21.94
C LYS A 268 -2.71 2.94 21.39
N ARG A 269 -1.72 3.36 22.18
CA ARG A 269 -0.32 3.00 21.94
C ARG A 269 0.12 1.96 22.97
N PHE A 270 0.46 0.80 22.44
CA PHE A 270 1.06 -0.33 23.13
C PHE A 270 2.58 -0.19 23.06
N VAL A 271 3.26 -0.39 24.18
CA VAL A 271 4.67 -0.79 24.23
C VAL A 271 4.67 -2.27 24.60
N SER A 272 5.29 -3.13 23.81
CA SER A 272 5.30 -4.57 24.05
C SER A 272 6.71 -5.07 24.28
N LEU A 273 6.92 -5.73 25.42
CA LEU A 273 8.11 -6.49 25.81
C LEU A 273 7.99 -7.95 25.32
N CYS A 274 7.65 -8.17 24.05
CA CYS A 274 7.11 -9.47 23.61
C CYS A 274 8.08 -10.64 23.69
N ASN A 275 7.66 -11.70 24.39
CA ASN A 275 8.19 -13.05 24.27
C ASN A 275 7.13 -13.94 23.59
N SER A 276 7.36 -14.36 22.35
CA SER A 276 6.45 -15.21 21.56
C SER A 276 6.28 -16.63 22.12
N GLU A 277 7.18 -17.05 23.03
CA GLU A 277 7.11 -18.32 23.76
C GLU A 277 6.08 -18.28 24.90
N ARG A 278 5.61 -17.08 25.29
CA ARG A 278 4.59 -16.93 26.32
C ARG A 278 3.28 -17.58 25.85
N VAL A 279 2.81 -18.57 26.61
CA VAL A 279 1.53 -19.24 26.35
C VAL A 279 0.41 -18.33 26.84
N ALA A 280 -0.33 -17.74 25.90
CA ALA A 280 -1.39 -16.78 26.18
C ALA A 280 -2.74 -17.44 26.54
N GLY A 281 -2.89 -18.73 26.29
CA GLY A 281 -4.11 -19.47 26.63
C GLY A 281 -4.21 -20.81 25.91
N ILE A 282 -5.36 -21.46 26.09
CA ILE A 282 -5.69 -22.73 25.43
C ILE A 282 -7.01 -22.63 24.66
N ILE A 283 -7.10 -23.31 23.51
CA ILE A 283 -8.33 -23.46 22.73
C ILE A 283 -8.89 -24.87 22.90
N THR A 284 -10.19 -24.96 23.18
CA THR A 284 -10.95 -26.22 23.30
C THR A 284 -12.23 -26.18 22.47
N ASN A 285 -12.85 -27.35 22.26
CA ASN A 285 -14.06 -27.54 21.42
C ASN A 285 -15.38 -27.18 22.14
N ALA A 286 -15.40 -26.09 22.92
CA ALA A 286 -16.61 -25.59 23.59
C ALA A 286 -17.46 -26.65 24.31
N GLY A 287 -16.80 -27.57 25.02
CA GLY A 287 -17.47 -28.64 25.78
C GLY A 287 -18.12 -29.76 24.96
N LYS A 288 -18.07 -29.73 23.61
CA LYS A 288 -18.66 -30.78 22.76
C LYS A 288 -17.90 -32.10 22.90
N THR A 289 -18.63 -33.17 23.26
CA THR A 289 -18.09 -34.54 23.41
C THR A 289 -18.30 -35.41 22.16
N THR A 290 -19.04 -34.89 21.19
CA THR A 290 -19.33 -35.56 19.92
C THR A 290 -19.18 -34.60 18.75
N ILE A 291 -18.91 -35.14 17.57
CA ILE A 291 -18.86 -34.38 16.31
C ILE A 291 -19.64 -35.14 15.24
N THR A 292 -20.49 -34.45 14.50
CA THR A 292 -21.21 -35.05 13.37
C THR A 292 -20.34 -34.97 12.13
N MET A 293 -20.13 -36.10 11.46
CA MET A 293 -19.43 -36.17 10.18
C MET A 293 -19.84 -37.44 9.42
N GLU A 294 -19.58 -37.46 8.11
CA GLU A 294 -19.56 -38.71 7.36
C GLU A 294 -18.25 -39.45 7.61
N CYS A 295 -18.32 -40.78 7.78
CA CYS A 295 -17.11 -41.61 7.88
C CYS A 295 -16.39 -41.70 6.52
N PRO A 296 -15.12 -41.23 6.39
CA PRO A 296 -14.35 -41.39 5.17
C PRO A 296 -14.18 -42.86 4.71
N SER A 297 -14.15 -43.81 5.65
CA SER A 297 -13.95 -45.23 5.34
C SER A 297 -15.23 -45.99 4.95
N CYS A 298 -16.39 -45.62 5.52
CA CYS A 298 -17.62 -46.41 5.33
C CYS A 298 -18.81 -45.59 4.80
N HIS A 299 -18.61 -44.30 4.53
CA HIS A 299 -19.58 -43.36 3.96
C HIS A 299 -20.92 -43.27 4.71
N LYS A 300 -20.94 -43.69 5.98
CA LYS A 300 -22.12 -43.56 6.85
C LYS A 300 -22.00 -42.30 7.68
N GLN A 301 -23.05 -41.49 7.66
CA GLN A 301 -23.19 -40.29 8.48
C GLN A 301 -23.58 -40.66 9.90
N GLY A 302 -22.92 -40.07 10.89
CA GLY A 302 -23.30 -40.26 12.29
C GLY A 302 -22.59 -39.31 13.25
N CYS A 303 -22.90 -39.48 14.53
CA CYS A 303 -22.34 -38.69 15.61
C CYS A 303 -21.12 -39.44 16.20
N PHE A 304 -19.92 -38.95 15.91
CA PHE A 304 -18.65 -39.57 16.32
C PHE A 304 -18.33 -39.13 17.72
N LYS A 305 -18.01 -40.08 18.60
CA LYS A 305 -17.59 -39.79 19.97
C LYS A 305 -16.15 -39.30 19.95
N ILE A 306 -15.91 -38.12 20.54
CA ILE A 306 -14.57 -37.58 20.71
C ILE A 306 -13.89 -38.31 21.88
N ASN A 307 -12.72 -38.89 21.63
CA ASN A 307 -11.94 -39.54 22.65
C ASN A 307 -11.43 -38.50 23.67
N GLY A 308 -11.65 -38.77 24.96
CA GLY A 308 -11.17 -37.94 26.06
C GLY A 308 -9.64 -37.87 26.14
N LYS A 309 -8.93 -38.88 25.61
CA LYS A 309 -7.46 -38.85 25.52
C LYS A 309 -7.01 -37.99 24.32
N LYS A 310 -6.19 -36.97 24.62
CA LYS A 310 -5.57 -36.07 23.62
C LYS A 310 -4.47 -36.82 22.85
N LYS A 311 -4.52 -36.81 21.51
CA LYS A 311 -3.47 -37.39 20.66
C LYS A 311 -2.18 -36.57 20.73
N ARG A 312 -2.28 -35.26 20.51
CA ARG A 312 -1.17 -34.29 20.59
C ARG A 312 -1.67 -32.90 20.96
N ILE A 313 -0.75 -32.00 21.32
CA ILE A 313 -1.02 -30.57 21.53
C ILE A 313 -0.23 -29.76 20.51
N ASN A 314 -0.95 -28.98 19.72
CA ASN A 314 -0.37 -28.05 18.77
C ASN A 314 -0.18 -26.68 19.45
N SER A 315 0.84 -25.95 19.01
CA SER A 315 1.03 -24.54 19.32
C SER A 315 0.68 -23.70 18.09
N THR A 316 0.06 -22.55 18.33
CA THR A 316 -0.33 -21.62 17.28
C THR A 316 0.02 -20.20 17.73
N LEU A 317 0.82 -19.53 16.93
CA LEU A 317 1.21 -18.14 17.11
C LEU A 317 0.04 -17.21 16.76
N THR A 318 -0.23 -16.26 17.64
CA THR A 318 -1.34 -15.33 17.50
C THR A 318 -1.01 -13.96 18.07
N LEU A 319 -1.92 -13.02 17.83
CA LEU A 319 -1.85 -11.67 18.38
C LEU A 319 -2.46 -11.66 19.79
N THR A 320 -1.72 -11.15 20.75
CA THR A 320 -2.09 -11.10 22.18
C THR A 320 -2.16 -9.65 22.64
N GLY A 321 -3.34 -9.03 22.51
CA GLY A 321 -3.54 -7.63 22.85
C GLY A 321 -3.31 -6.70 21.64
N GLY A 322 -2.19 -5.97 21.62
CA GLY A 322 -1.87 -4.99 20.59
C GLY A 322 -1.45 -5.60 19.25
N PHE A 323 -1.43 -4.79 18.18
CA PHE A 323 -1.18 -5.23 16.79
C PHE A 323 0.20 -5.88 16.55
N GLY A 324 1.19 -5.59 17.40
CA GLY A 324 2.53 -6.19 17.34
C GLY A 324 2.78 -7.26 18.40
N SER A 325 1.86 -7.45 19.35
CA SER A 325 2.11 -8.34 20.48
C SER A 325 1.86 -9.79 20.06
N LEU A 326 2.93 -10.59 20.00
CA LEU A 326 2.87 -12.01 19.69
C LEU A 326 2.81 -12.85 20.95
N GLY A 327 2.01 -13.92 20.90
CA GLY A 327 2.02 -14.98 21.89
C GLY A 327 1.53 -16.31 21.31
N THR A 328 1.63 -17.37 22.10
CA THR A 328 1.31 -18.72 21.67
C THR A 328 0.05 -19.23 22.34
N VAL A 329 -0.88 -19.80 21.57
CA VAL A 329 -2.05 -20.50 22.08
C VAL A 329 -1.90 -22.00 21.84
N LEU A 330 -2.26 -22.81 22.83
CA LEU A 330 -2.19 -24.27 22.74
C LEU A 330 -3.55 -24.87 22.41
N SER A 331 -3.59 -25.85 21.51
CA SER A 331 -4.84 -26.53 21.13
C SER A 331 -4.65 -28.05 21.04
N SER A 332 -5.66 -28.81 21.48
CA SER A 332 -5.57 -30.27 21.52
C SER A 332 -6.17 -30.93 20.28
N VAL A 333 -5.45 -31.90 19.73
CA VAL A 333 -5.94 -32.79 18.68
C VAL A 333 -6.50 -34.04 19.32
N HIS A 334 -7.73 -34.39 18.95
CA HIS A 334 -8.44 -35.56 19.47
C HIS A 334 -8.62 -36.62 18.37
N LEU A 335 -8.93 -37.85 18.79
CA LEU A 335 -9.44 -38.89 17.88
C LEU A 335 -10.96 -38.98 18.03
N ALA A 336 -11.68 -39.05 16.92
CA ALA A 336 -13.11 -39.37 16.88
C ALA A 336 -13.27 -40.80 16.35
N THR A 337 -14.10 -41.61 17.00
CA THR A 337 -14.36 -42.99 16.57
C THR A 337 -15.68 -43.08 15.82
N CYS A 338 -15.66 -43.70 14.64
CA CYS A 338 -16.86 -43.95 13.84
C CYS A 338 -17.77 -44.97 14.55
N PRO A 339 -19.05 -44.65 14.79
CA PRO A 339 -19.97 -45.58 15.43
C PRO A 339 -20.34 -46.77 14.53
N TYR A 340 -20.05 -46.72 13.22
CA TYR A 340 -20.45 -47.77 12.27
C TYR A 340 -19.34 -48.75 11.90
N CYS A 341 -18.13 -48.26 11.61
CA CYS A 341 -17.00 -49.11 11.22
C CYS A 341 -15.86 -49.14 12.24
N GLY A 342 -15.94 -48.36 13.32
CA GLY A 342 -14.91 -48.33 14.37
C GLY A 342 -13.61 -47.61 14.00
N GLU A 343 -13.49 -47.08 12.79
CA GLU A 343 -12.31 -46.31 12.34
C GLU A 343 -12.14 -45.00 13.12
N ASN A 344 -10.88 -44.59 13.32
CA ASN A 344 -10.52 -43.40 14.09
C ASN A 344 -10.03 -42.26 13.19
N PHE A 345 -10.57 -41.06 13.39
CA PHE A 345 -10.23 -39.87 12.61
C PHE A 345 -9.69 -38.75 13.50
N GLU A 346 -8.71 -37.98 13.01
CA GLU A 346 -8.19 -36.83 13.75
C GLU A 346 -9.17 -35.65 13.70
N ILE A 347 -9.50 -35.10 14.86
CA ILE A 347 -10.17 -33.80 14.98
C ILE A 347 -9.09 -32.74 15.15
N ASN A 348 -8.89 -31.95 14.11
CA ASN A 348 -7.89 -30.90 14.09
C ASN A 348 -8.50 -29.58 14.63
N PRO A 349 -7.80 -28.83 15.50
CA PRO A 349 -8.27 -27.53 15.97
C PRO A 349 -8.65 -26.55 14.84
N ALA A 350 -8.01 -26.66 13.66
CA ALA A 350 -8.35 -25.85 12.50
C ALA A 350 -9.75 -26.13 11.92
N THR A 351 -10.34 -27.31 12.19
CA THR A 351 -11.69 -27.72 11.73
C THR A 351 -12.78 -27.34 12.72
N LEU A 352 -12.43 -26.76 13.87
CA LEU A 352 -13.41 -26.35 14.87
C LEU A 352 -14.08 -25.04 14.44
N THR A 353 -15.40 -24.99 14.58
CA THR A 353 -16.20 -23.78 14.39
C THR A 353 -16.65 -23.22 15.73
N ASP A 354 -17.06 -24.08 16.66
CA ASP A 354 -17.35 -23.69 18.03
C ASP A 354 -16.12 -23.93 18.90
N VAL A 355 -15.64 -22.87 19.54
CA VAL A 355 -14.38 -22.90 20.28
C VAL A 355 -14.50 -22.11 21.58
N SER A 356 -13.71 -22.51 22.57
CA SER A 356 -13.56 -21.78 23.82
C SER A 356 -12.09 -21.46 24.04
N LEU A 357 -11.80 -20.20 24.32
CA LEU A 357 -10.51 -19.75 24.80
C LEU A 357 -10.51 -19.79 26.33
N THR A 358 -9.50 -20.38 26.93
CA THR A 358 -9.27 -20.34 28.37
C THR A 358 -7.91 -19.72 28.66
N VAL A 359 -7.90 -18.68 29.48
CA VAL A 359 -6.70 -17.96 29.91
C VAL A 359 -6.55 -18.10 31.43
N SER A 360 -5.33 -18.33 31.91
CA SER A 360 -5.02 -18.31 33.34
C SER A 360 -4.62 -16.89 33.75
N ASN A 361 -5.23 -16.34 34.80
CA ASN A 361 -4.90 -15.01 35.31
C ASN A 361 -3.64 -14.99 36.19
N GLU A 362 -3.00 -16.13 36.44
CA GLU A 362 -1.80 -16.25 37.28
C GLU A 362 -0.56 -15.54 36.69
N ASP A 363 -0.48 -15.35 35.38
CA ASP A 363 0.65 -14.67 34.71
C ASP A 363 0.42 -13.14 34.55
N ALA A 364 -0.58 -12.57 35.24
CA ALA A 364 -0.81 -11.11 35.29
C ALA A 364 -0.10 -10.43 36.47
N LEU A 365 0.55 -11.20 37.35
CA LEU A 365 1.28 -10.72 38.52
C LEU A 365 2.74 -11.21 38.46
N ASP A 366 3.53 -10.64 37.55
CA ASP A 366 4.99 -10.69 37.65
C ASP A 366 5.56 -9.29 37.40
N GLY A 367 5.15 -8.39 38.29
CA GLY A 367 5.58 -7.01 38.38
C GLY A 367 5.51 -6.61 39.85
N GLY A 368 6.63 -6.80 40.55
CA GLY A 368 6.81 -6.36 41.94
C GLY A 368 7.29 -7.48 42.85
N GLU A 369 8.61 -7.63 42.97
CA GLU A 369 9.17 -8.19 44.20
C GLU A 369 8.73 -7.29 45.37
N THR A 370 7.77 -7.75 46.16
CA THR A 370 7.62 -7.31 47.55
C THR A 370 8.03 -8.49 48.41
N GLN A 371 9.26 -8.42 48.94
CA GLN A 371 9.67 -9.28 50.03
C GLN A 371 8.80 -9.02 51.27
N PRO A 372 8.59 -10.03 52.14
CA PRO A 372 7.61 -9.96 53.20
C PRO A 372 8.07 -9.06 54.35
N GLU A 373 7.13 -8.28 54.89
CA GLU A 373 7.31 -7.47 56.09
C GLU A 373 7.81 -8.31 57.29
N GLN A 374 8.95 -7.91 57.86
CA GLN A 374 9.27 -8.16 59.26
C GLN A 374 9.92 -6.91 59.87
N GLY A 375 9.32 -6.42 60.96
CA GLY A 375 10.05 -5.87 62.10
C GLY A 375 10.39 -4.37 62.07
N LEU A 376 9.61 -3.62 62.85
CA LEU A 376 9.90 -2.31 63.44
C LEU A 376 11.36 -2.15 63.96
N GLU A 377 11.99 -1.00 63.71
CA GLU A 377 12.46 -0.01 64.72
C GLU A 377 13.58 0.91 64.18
N ASP A 378 13.37 2.21 64.45
CA ASP A 378 14.28 3.36 64.60
C ASP A 378 15.77 3.26 64.20
N ALA A 379 16.23 4.22 63.40
CA ALA A 379 17.33 5.13 63.78
C ALA A 379 17.71 6.10 62.64
N GLU A 380 17.61 7.40 62.94
CA GLU A 380 18.39 8.45 62.28
C GLU A 380 19.90 8.17 62.41
N THR A 381 20.70 8.36 61.35
CA THR A 381 21.97 9.14 61.39
C THR A 381 22.74 9.17 60.06
N LYS A 382 23.07 10.39 59.63
CA LYS A 382 24.34 10.89 59.06
C LYS A 382 25.23 10.01 58.15
N GLU A 383 25.37 10.51 56.91
CA GLU A 383 26.65 10.95 56.28
C GLU A 383 27.91 10.05 56.39
N LYS A 384 28.32 9.41 55.27
CA LYS A 384 29.56 9.68 54.48
C LYS A 384 30.17 8.45 53.77
N ARG A 385 30.41 8.65 52.47
CA ARG A 385 31.55 8.18 51.62
C ARG A 385 31.84 6.67 51.48
N GLY A 386 31.72 6.21 50.24
CA GLY A 386 32.90 5.76 49.48
C GLY A 386 32.94 4.29 49.05
N VAL A 387 32.85 4.09 47.72
CA VAL A 387 33.62 3.12 46.90
C VAL A 387 33.71 1.68 47.42
N ASN A 388 32.88 0.77 46.87
CA ASN A 388 33.28 -0.57 46.41
C ASN A 388 32.05 -1.43 46.06
N THR A 389 31.58 -1.40 44.82
CA THR A 389 30.68 -2.46 44.31
C THR A 389 30.77 -2.58 42.78
N VAL A 390 31.94 -2.95 42.27
CA VAL A 390 32.08 -3.58 40.94
C VAL A 390 33.12 -4.68 41.12
N LYS A 391 32.67 -5.87 41.56
CA LYS A 391 33.52 -7.09 41.56
C LYS A 391 32.79 -8.42 41.76
N ASN A 392 31.52 -8.44 42.17
CA ASN A 392 30.81 -9.71 42.44
C ASN A 392 29.76 -10.14 41.40
N THR A 393 29.57 -9.41 40.31
CA THR A 393 28.69 -9.84 39.19
C THR A 393 29.43 -10.45 38.02
N GLN A 394 30.77 -10.43 38.02
CA GLN A 394 31.58 -10.98 36.94
C GLN A 394 31.96 -12.45 37.15
N SER A 395 31.98 -12.94 38.40
CA SER A 395 32.38 -14.33 38.71
C SER A 395 31.26 -15.36 38.59
N ALA A 396 30.00 -14.96 38.36
CA ALA A 396 28.88 -15.88 38.19
C ALA A 396 28.58 -16.21 36.72
N LEU A 397 29.10 -15.41 35.78
CA LEU A 397 28.90 -15.61 34.33
C LEU A 397 30.06 -16.37 33.66
N GLU A 398 31.22 -16.48 34.33
CA GLU A 398 32.40 -17.17 33.77
C GLU A 398 32.46 -18.68 34.12
N SER A 399 31.64 -19.17 35.06
CA SER A 399 31.62 -20.60 35.45
C SER A 399 30.74 -21.48 34.56
N ASP A 400 29.77 -20.92 33.84
CA ASP A 400 28.83 -21.70 33.02
C ASP A 400 29.30 -21.91 31.57
N PHE A 401 30.37 -21.22 31.15
CA PHE A 401 30.89 -21.31 29.77
C PHE A 401 32.07 -22.29 29.59
N SER A 402 32.59 -22.91 30.66
CA SER A 402 33.80 -23.74 30.58
C SER A 402 33.58 -25.25 30.39
N GLU A 403 32.36 -25.78 30.38
CA GLU A 403 32.13 -27.24 30.33
C GLU A 403 31.73 -27.84 28.97
N VAL A 404 31.58 -27.06 27.89
CA VAL A 404 31.08 -27.60 26.60
C VAL A 404 32.15 -27.78 25.51
N GLN A 405 33.41 -27.35 25.72
CA GLN A 405 34.47 -27.49 24.71
C GLN A 405 35.58 -28.46 25.11
N LYS A 406 35.29 -29.77 25.19
CA LYS A 406 36.32 -30.82 25.08
C LYS A 406 35.77 -32.10 24.45
N SER A 407 35.81 -32.19 23.12
CA SER A 407 36.21 -33.41 22.40
C SER A 407 36.30 -33.21 20.89
N GLY A 408 37.51 -33.36 20.35
CA GLY A 408 37.74 -33.94 19.01
C GLY A 408 37.88 -32.99 17.83
N VAL A 409 39.05 -32.39 17.67
CA VAL A 409 39.59 -31.94 16.38
C VAL A 409 40.48 -33.07 15.85
N ASP A 410 40.29 -33.52 14.61
CA ASP A 410 41.41 -33.89 13.71
C ASP A 410 40.99 -34.12 12.23
N LYS A 411 41.53 -33.24 11.35
CA LYS A 411 42.14 -33.40 10.00
C LYS A 411 41.46 -34.17 8.84
N ALA A 412 41.24 -33.44 7.71
CA ALA A 412 41.78 -33.66 6.33
C ALA A 412 40.90 -32.90 5.28
N VAL A 413 41.34 -31.78 4.66
CA VAL A 413 42.04 -31.59 3.35
C VAL A 413 41.31 -32.10 2.07
N ASN A 414 40.85 -31.14 1.25
CA ASN A 414 40.67 -31.04 -0.23
C ASN A 414 40.29 -32.26 -1.09
N ASN A 415 39.16 -32.18 -1.85
CA ASN A 415 39.11 -31.90 -3.32
C ASN A 415 37.65 -31.89 -3.87
N PRO A 416 37.37 -31.18 -4.98
CA PRO A 416 36.07 -31.16 -5.65
C PRO A 416 35.96 -32.25 -6.76
N ASP A 417 34.72 -32.49 -7.20
CA ASP A 417 34.28 -33.33 -8.33
C ASP A 417 34.18 -34.86 -8.13
N LYS A 418 32.94 -35.38 -7.98
CA LYS A 418 32.29 -36.37 -8.88
C LYS A 418 30.96 -36.88 -8.30
N ALA A 419 29.99 -37.04 -9.20
CA ALA A 419 28.66 -37.61 -8.97
C ALA A 419 28.69 -39.14 -8.87
N SER A 420 27.83 -39.72 -8.03
CA SER A 420 27.03 -40.94 -8.31
C SER A 420 26.12 -41.30 -7.14
N ASP A 421 25.05 -42.02 -7.48
CA ASP A 421 23.90 -42.45 -6.67
C ASP A 421 24.19 -43.33 -5.42
N GLU A 422 23.12 -43.47 -4.64
CA GLU A 422 22.76 -44.56 -3.71
C GLU A 422 23.11 -44.46 -2.20
N THR A 423 22.02 -44.27 -1.43
CA THR A 423 21.67 -44.88 -0.14
C THR A 423 22.46 -44.56 1.13
N GLY A 424 21.77 -43.96 2.12
CA GLY A 424 22.28 -43.80 3.49
C GLY A 424 21.36 -43.05 4.47
N TYR A 425 20.03 -43.15 4.35
CA TYR A 425 19.10 -42.59 5.34
C TYR A 425 18.86 -43.59 6.48
N THR A 426 19.63 -43.54 7.58
CA THR A 426 19.22 -44.27 8.81
C THR A 426 19.70 -43.72 10.16
N GLN A 427 20.45 -42.61 10.27
CA GLN A 427 20.97 -42.18 11.59
C GLN A 427 20.50 -40.81 12.15
N GLU A 428 19.79 -39.97 11.39
CA GLU A 428 19.30 -38.67 11.90
C GLU A 428 17.88 -38.69 12.54
N THR A 429 17.16 -39.81 12.45
CA THR A 429 15.76 -39.89 12.90
C THR A 429 15.59 -40.01 14.42
N SER A 430 16.59 -40.47 15.17
CA SER A 430 16.46 -40.77 16.60
C SER A 430 16.58 -39.54 17.51
N GLN A 431 17.47 -38.58 17.20
CA GLN A 431 17.63 -37.34 17.99
C GLN A 431 16.44 -36.38 17.80
N ASN A 432 15.93 -36.25 16.57
CA ASN A 432 14.73 -35.46 16.27
C ASN A 432 13.45 -36.03 16.91
N HIS A 433 13.38 -37.34 17.15
CA HIS A 433 12.21 -37.95 17.80
C HIS A 433 12.17 -37.65 19.31
N ALA A 434 13.33 -37.68 19.98
CA ALA A 434 13.42 -37.40 21.42
C ALA A 434 13.04 -35.95 21.78
N GLY A 435 13.49 -34.97 20.99
CA GLY A 435 13.13 -33.55 21.18
C GLY A 435 11.65 -33.25 20.94
N ASN A 436 11.02 -33.92 19.97
CA ASN A 436 9.58 -33.77 19.72
C ASN A 436 8.71 -34.37 20.84
N VAL A 437 9.17 -35.45 21.49
CA VAL A 437 8.47 -36.08 22.60
C VAL A 437 8.54 -35.22 23.87
N SER A 438 9.71 -34.64 24.19
CA SER A 438 9.87 -33.75 25.35
C SER A 438 9.03 -32.47 25.18
N GLU A 439 9.02 -31.87 23.99
CA GLU A 439 8.21 -30.67 23.70
C GLU A 439 6.70 -30.95 23.81
N GLN A 440 6.24 -32.11 23.34
CA GLN A 440 4.85 -32.54 23.51
C GLN A 440 4.47 -32.77 24.98
N LYS A 441 5.41 -33.27 25.80
CA LYS A 441 5.19 -33.44 27.24
C LYS A 441 5.03 -32.09 27.93
N TYR A 442 5.94 -31.15 27.67
CA TYR A 442 5.89 -29.77 28.19
C TYR A 442 4.57 -29.06 27.84
N ARG A 443 4.16 -29.11 26.56
CA ARG A 443 2.88 -28.50 26.13
C ARG A 443 1.67 -29.14 26.81
N LYS A 444 1.70 -30.46 27.07
CA LYS A 444 0.64 -31.17 27.82
C LYS A 444 0.55 -30.73 29.26
N GLU A 445 1.69 -30.51 29.91
CA GLU A 445 1.77 -29.99 31.29
C GLU A 445 1.17 -28.59 31.38
N ILE A 446 1.63 -27.65 30.55
CA ILE A 446 1.10 -26.27 30.53
C ILE A 446 -0.39 -26.25 30.19
N PHE A 447 -0.82 -27.00 29.17
CA PHE A 447 -2.23 -27.04 28.80
C PHE A 447 -3.10 -27.51 29.96
N ASN A 448 -2.67 -28.55 30.69
CA ASN A 448 -3.41 -29.06 31.83
C ASN A 448 -3.38 -28.07 33.01
N LYS A 449 -2.26 -27.37 33.23
CA LYS A 449 -2.14 -26.29 34.23
C LYS A 449 -3.17 -25.19 33.97
N ILE A 450 -3.22 -24.64 32.75
CA ILE A 450 -4.19 -23.59 32.38
C ILE A 450 -5.63 -24.11 32.48
N LYS A 451 -5.89 -25.33 31.98
CA LYS A 451 -7.24 -25.92 32.02
C LYS A 451 -7.75 -26.08 33.47
N ASN A 452 -6.87 -26.43 34.40
CA ASN A 452 -7.24 -26.77 35.77
C ASN A 452 -6.99 -25.62 36.77
N SER A 453 -6.45 -24.47 36.35
CA SER A 453 -6.23 -23.31 37.22
C SER A 453 -7.56 -22.83 37.83
N GLU A 454 -7.50 -22.43 39.10
CA GLU A 454 -8.62 -21.91 39.87
C GLU A 454 -9.02 -20.50 39.40
N ASN A 455 -8.05 -19.72 38.92
CA ASN A 455 -8.23 -18.34 38.42
C ASN A 455 -8.25 -18.28 36.89
N ARG A 456 -9.04 -19.17 36.25
CA ARG A 456 -9.20 -19.19 34.79
C ARG A 456 -10.40 -18.38 34.31
N THR A 457 -10.21 -17.64 33.22
CA THR A 457 -11.30 -17.02 32.47
C THR A 457 -11.56 -17.83 31.20
N GLN A 458 -12.80 -18.26 30.98
CA GLN A 458 -13.20 -18.93 29.75
C GLN A 458 -14.13 -18.04 28.94
N THR A 459 -13.86 -17.92 27.64
CA THR A 459 -14.66 -17.15 26.70
C THR A 459 -15.00 -18.02 25.50
N ASP A 460 -16.28 -18.09 25.15
CA ASP A 460 -16.78 -18.96 24.10
C ASP A 460 -17.03 -18.19 22.80
N CYS A 461 -16.86 -18.88 21.67
CA CYS A 461 -17.30 -18.48 20.35
C CYS A 461 -18.14 -19.61 19.77
N LEU A 462 -19.46 -19.45 19.78
CA LEU A 462 -20.43 -20.46 19.33
C LEU A 462 -21.00 -20.07 17.96
N VAL A 463 -20.30 -20.48 16.90
CA VAL A 463 -20.70 -20.25 15.51
C VAL A 463 -22.04 -20.93 15.19
N SER A 464 -22.25 -22.18 15.64
CA SER A 464 -23.45 -22.95 15.28
C SER A 464 -24.75 -22.43 15.91
N GLY A 465 -24.66 -21.66 17.00
CA GLY A 465 -25.81 -21.04 17.66
C GLY A 465 -26.16 -19.65 17.13
N ASN A 466 -25.26 -19.03 16.35
CA ASN A 466 -25.34 -17.63 15.93
C ASN A 466 -25.47 -17.51 14.41
N LEU A 467 -26.38 -18.27 13.79
CA LEU A 467 -26.61 -18.24 12.34
C LEU A 467 -27.84 -17.40 12.00
N LEU A 468 -27.68 -16.47 11.06
CA LEU A 468 -28.76 -15.77 10.39
C LEU A 468 -29.19 -16.54 9.15
N GLN A 469 -30.49 -16.61 8.91
CA GLN A 469 -31.05 -17.14 7.68
C GLN A 469 -32.03 -16.11 7.11
N GLU A 470 -31.69 -15.51 5.96
CA GLU A 470 -32.52 -14.46 5.34
C GLU A 470 -33.67 -15.04 4.51
N ASP A 471 -33.43 -16.16 3.83
CA ASP A 471 -34.40 -16.87 3.00
C ASP A 471 -34.17 -18.40 3.07
N HIS A 472 -35.11 -19.19 2.54
CA HIS A 472 -34.95 -20.64 2.46
C HIS A 472 -34.00 -21.08 1.33
N SER A 473 -33.63 -20.16 0.42
CA SER A 473 -32.80 -20.42 -0.77
C SER A 473 -31.29 -20.21 -0.56
N THR A 474 -30.86 -19.38 0.38
CA THR A 474 -29.43 -19.13 0.66
C THR A 474 -28.94 -19.93 1.86
N LEU A 475 -27.63 -20.22 1.87
CA LEU A 475 -27.00 -20.85 3.02
C LEU A 475 -26.97 -19.89 4.20
N PRO A 476 -27.24 -20.38 5.44
CA PRO A 476 -27.08 -19.58 6.64
C PRO A 476 -25.70 -18.94 6.74
N VAL A 477 -25.67 -17.75 7.34
CA VAL A 477 -24.48 -16.92 7.52
C VAL A 477 -24.31 -16.63 9.01
N ILE A 478 -23.07 -16.57 9.49
CA ILE A 478 -22.79 -16.25 10.90
C ILE A 478 -23.22 -14.80 11.19
N ASP A 479 -23.99 -14.57 12.24
CA ASP A 479 -24.32 -13.23 12.73
C ASP A 479 -23.06 -12.47 13.14
N PRO A 480 -22.65 -11.42 12.41
CA PRO A 480 -21.42 -10.70 12.73
C PRO A 480 -21.51 -9.90 14.03
N THR A 481 -22.70 -9.58 14.54
CA THR A 481 -22.88 -8.82 15.79
C THR A 481 -22.63 -9.67 17.03
N ASN A 482 -22.99 -10.95 16.96
CA ASN A 482 -22.82 -11.94 18.03
C ASN A 482 -21.59 -12.84 17.81
N PHE A 483 -20.80 -12.60 16.76
CA PHE A 483 -19.60 -13.37 16.45
C PHE A 483 -18.39 -12.88 17.25
N ASN A 484 -17.84 -13.75 18.09
CA ASN A 484 -16.62 -13.46 18.85
C ASN A 484 -15.36 -13.67 18.00
N ALA A 485 -15.08 -12.67 17.16
CA ALA A 485 -13.93 -12.67 16.24
C ALA A 485 -12.58 -12.81 16.98
N TYR A 486 -12.45 -12.24 18.19
CA TYR A 486 -11.25 -12.35 19.01
C TYR A 486 -10.90 -13.81 19.35
N VAL A 487 -11.87 -14.57 19.89
CA VAL A 487 -11.66 -15.97 20.26
C VAL A 487 -11.42 -16.83 19.02
N PHE A 488 -12.23 -16.64 17.96
CA PHE A 488 -12.07 -17.41 16.72
C PHE A 488 -10.74 -17.09 16.02
N GLY A 489 -10.31 -15.84 16.04
CA GLY A 489 -9.07 -15.36 15.46
C GLY A 489 -7.83 -16.08 15.99
N MET A 490 -7.86 -16.56 17.24
CA MET A 490 -6.76 -17.32 17.83
C MET A 490 -6.64 -18.77 17.29
N THR A 491 -7.67 -19.26 16.59
CA THR A 491 -7.64 -20.62 16.02
C THR A 491 -6.61 -20.73 14.89
N PRO A 492 -6.03 -21.92 14.64
CA PRO A 492 -5.14 -22.12 13.50
C PRO A 492 -5.86 -21.86 12.18
N ALA A 493 -5.22 -21.14 11.26
CA ALA A 493 -5.83 -20.84 9.96
C ALA A 493 -5.96 -22.10 9.09
N PHE A 494 -5.00 -23.00 9.15
CA PHE A 494 -5.00 -24.27 8.43
C PHE A 494 -4.68 -25.44 9.36
N SER A 495 -5.05 -26.65 8.93
CA SER A 495 -4.66 -27.89 9.60
C SER A 495 -3.15 -27.96 9.76
N LYS A 496 -2.69 -28.13 11.01
CA LYS A 496 -1.26 -28.15 11.39
C LYS A 496 -0.52 -26.81 11.18
N SER A 497 -1.23 -25.73 10.86
CA SER A 497 -0.64 -24.38 10.80
C SER A 497 -0.13 -23.96 12.17
N ARG A 498 1.04 -23.34 12.20
CA ARG A 498 1.55 -22.62 13.38
C ARG A 498 1.09 -21.16 13.43
N MET A 499 0.39 -20.67 12.41
CA MET A 499 -0.16 -19.32 12.37
C MET A 499 -1.69 -19.34 12.53
N SER A 500 -2.18 -18.47 13.42
CA SER A 500 -3.60 -18.27 13.66
C SER A 500 -4.28 -17.45 12.56
N VAL A 501 -5.62 -17.46 12.54
CA VAL A 501 -6.43 -16.65 11.63
C VAL A 501 -6.14 -15.16 11.83
N ALA A 502 -6.16 -14.67 13.07
CA ALA A 502 -5.94 -13.26 13.40
C ALA A 502 -4.55 -12.79 12.95
N LEU A 503 -3.51 -13.59 13.16
CA LEU A 503 -2.15 -13.24 12.74
C LEU A 503 -2.05 -13.13 11.21
N LEU A 504 -2.59 -14.10 10.45
CA LEU A 504 -2.54 -14.03 8.99
C LEU A 504 -3.38 -12.89 8.41
N THR A 505 -4.54 -12.64 8.99
CA THR A 505 -5.36 -11.49 8.64
C THR A 505 -4.60 -10.18 8.86
N ALA A 506 -3.95 -10.02 10.02
CA ALA A 506 -3.15 -8.85 10.33
C ALA A 506 -1.97 -8.70 9.34
N CYS A 507 -1.21 -9.76 9.08
CA CYS A 507 -0.15 -9.74 8.07
C CYS A 507 -0.67 -9.30 6.68
N GLY A 508 -1.85 -9.79 6.28
CA GLY A 508 -2.53 -9.39 5.05
C GLY A 508 -2.90 -7.91 5.01
N THR A 509 -3.43 -7.35 6.11
CA THR A 509 -3.74 -5.92 6.21
C THR A 509 -2.48 -5.05 6.15
N ILE A 510 -1.39 -5.42 6.83
CA ILE A 510 -0.10 -4.71 6.71
C ILE A 510 0.35 -4.69 5.25
N PHE A 511 0.25 -5.85 4.58
CA PHE A 511 0.72 -5.99 3.21
C PHE A 511 -0.06 -5.12 2.21
N ALA A 512 -1.38 -5.13 2.28
CA ALA A 512 -2.21 -4.55 1.22
C ALA A 512 -2.98 -3.29 1.63
N GLN A 513 -3.30 -3.09 2.92
CA GLN A 513 -3.99 -1.90 3.42
C GLN A 513 -2.99 -0.79 3.76
N LEU A 514 -1.89 -1.12 4.44
CA LEU A 514 -0.79 -0.18 4.70
C LEU A 514 0.20 -0.10 3.53
N GLY A 515 0.10 -1.01 2.56
CA GLY A 515 1.01 -1.07 1.41
C GLY A 515 2.45 -1.41 1.78
N ALA A 516 2.67 -2.04 2.94
CA ALA A 516 4.00 -2.41 3.40
C ALA A 516 4.44 -3.71 2.71
N PRO A 517 5.66 -3.81 2.15
CA PRO A 517 6.16 -5.04 1.56
C PRO A 517 6.13 -6.20 2.56
N LYS A 518 5.94 -7.44 2.09
CA LYS A 518 5.96 -8.65 2.96
C LYS A 518 7.24 -8.75 3.79
N ASN A 519 8.38 -8.25 3.28
CA ASN A 519 9.63 -8.15 4.03
C ASN A 519 9.54 -7.17 5.22
N ARG A 520 8.85 -6.03 5.08
CA ARG A 520 8.64 -5.11 6.21
C ARG A 520 7.66 -5.68 7.23
N ALA A 521 6.61 -6.36 6.75
CA ALA A 521 5.69 -7.09 7.63
C ALA A 521 6.45 -8.18 8.40
N PHE A 522 7.35 -8.90 7.73
CA PHE A 522 8.25 -9.87 8.37
C PHE A 522 9.12 -9.21 9.45
N ASN A 523 9.93 -8.22 9.10
CA ASN A 523 10.82 -7.54 10.06
C ASN A 523 10.05 -6.96 11.26
N PHE A 524 8.82 -6.46 11.03
CA PHE A 524 7.96 -6.00 12.11
C PHE A 524 7.64 -7.13 13.09
N PHE A 525 7.16 -8.29 12.60
CA PHE A 525 6.84 -9.41 13.48
C PHE A 525 8.08 -10.10 14.06
N GLU A 526 9.17 -10.19 13.30
CA GLU A 526 10.47 -10.70 13.76
C GLU A 526 10.99 -9.89 14.95
N GLY A 527 10.96 -8.56 14.86
CA GLY A 527 11.30 -7.67 15.97
C GLY A 527 10.38 -7.80 17.19
N ASN A 528 9.21 -8.45 17.04
CA ASN A 528 8.29 -8.80 18.12
C ASN A 528 8.36 -10.29 18.52
N GLY A 529 9.42 -11.01 18.12
CA GLY A 529 9.67 -12.40 18.49
C GLY A 529 9.09 -13.46 17.53
N PHE A 530 8.76 -13.12 16.28
CA PHE A 530 8.27 -14.11 15.32
C PHE A 530 9.35 -15.16 14.97
N PRO A 531 9.12 -16.45 15.23
CA PRO A 531 10.19 -17.46 15.20
C PRO A 531 10.33 -18.19 13.84
N MET A 532 9.57 -17.81 12.81
CA MET A 532 9.58 -18.50 11.52
C MET A 532 10.30 -17.66 10.46
N THR A 533 10.77 -18.28 9.38
CA THR A 533 11.44 -17.54 8.30
C THR A 533 10.49 -16.66 7.50
N ARG A 534 11.06 -15.69 6.77
CA ARG A 534 10.34 -14.81 5.84
C ARG A 534 9.60 -15.58 4.75
N GLU A 535 10.18 -16.66 4.25
CA GLU A 535 9.60 -17.51 3.21
C GLU A 535 8.35 -18.20 3.73
N HIS A 536 8.36 -18.67 4.99
CA HIS A 536 7.18 -19.23 5.64
C HIS A 536 6.07 -18.17 5.77
N LEU A 537 6.38 -16.97 6.25
CA LEU A 537 5.40 -15.89 6.37
C LEU A 537 4.79 -15.53 5.00
N THR A 538 5.65 -15.35 3.99
CA THR A 538 5.24 -15.01 2.62
C THR A 538 4.36 -16.09 2.01
N GLY A 539 4.74 -17.36 2.19
CA GLY A 539 3.96 -18.51 1.75
C GLY A 539 2.58 -18.55 2.40
N CYS A 540 2.51 -18.33 3.72
CA CYS A 540 1.25 -18.33 4.45
C CYS A 540 0.33 -17.16 4.03
N ILE A 541 0.87 -15.95 3.81
CA ILE A 541 0.09 -14.80 3.31
C ILE A 541 -0.54 -15.12 1.94
N ASN A 542 0.23 -15.73 1.04
CA ASN A 542 -0.25 -16.10 -0.30
C ASN A 542 -1.29 -17.23 -0.26
N ALA A 543 -1.04 -18.25 0.57
CA ALA A 543 -1.92 -19.39 0.76
C ALA A 543 -3.26 -18.97 1.40
N PHE A 544 -3.22 -18.02 2.35
CA PHE A 544 -4.41 -17.42 2.93
C PHE A 544 -5.27 -16.71 1.90
N ALA A 545 -4.66 -15.87 1.05
CA ALA A 545 -5.37 -15.21 -0.06
C ALA A 545 -6.02 -16.25 -1.00
N ARG A 546 -5.25 -17.26 -1.42
CA ARG A 546 -5.73 -18.30 -2.34
C ARG A 546 -6.89 -19.12 -1.77
N ALA A 547 -6.82 -19.45 -0.48
CA ALA A 547 -7.81 -20.28 0.21
C ALA A 547 -9.10 -19.51 0.50
N TYR A 548 -8.99 -18.35 1.15
CA TYR A 548 -10.13 -17.70 1.78
C TYR A 548 -10.63 -16.47 1.00
N LEU A 549 -9.74 -15.74 0.34
CA LEU A 549 -10.13 -14.50 -0.34
C LEU A 549 -10.52 -14.76 -1.80
N HIS A 550 -9.74 -15.57 -2.51
CA HIS A 550 -9.91 -15.79 -3.95
C HIS A 550 -11.33 -16.23 -4.39
N PRO A 551 -11.99 -17.20 -3.71
CA PRO A 551 -13.35 -17.57 -4.07
C PRO A 551 -14.34 -16.40 -3.95
N VAL A 552 -14.21 -15.60 -2.89
CA VAL A 552 -15.05 -14.40 -2.69
C VAL A 552 -14.70 -13.30 -3.69
N CYS A 553 -13.42 -13.12 -4.05
CA CYS A 553 -13.03 -12.18 -5.09
C CYS A 553 -13.69 -12.51 -6.44
N LYS A 554 -13.76 -13.80 -6.80
CA LYS A 554 -14.51 -14.26 -7.99
C LYS A 554 -15.99 -13.94 -7.86
N GLN A 555 -16.59 -14.15 -6.69
CA GLN A 555 -17.99 -13.81 -6.43
C GLN A 555 -18.25 -12.30 -6.56
N ILE A 556 -17.38 -11.45 -6.00
CA ILE A 556 -17.47 -9.98 -6.14
C ILE A 556 -17.43 -9.59 -7.62
N ARG A 557 -16.48 -10.10 -8.41
CA ARG A 557 -16.43 -9.84 -9.86
C ARG A 557 -17.75 -10.21 -10.54
N LYS A 558 -18.26 -11.42 -10.26
CA LYS A 558 -19.49 -11.93 -10.83
C LYS A 558 -20.68 -11.02 -10.49
N GLU A 559 -20.82 -10.65 -9.22
CA GLU A 559 -21.92 -9.79 -8.77
C GLU A 559 -21.83 -8.36 -9.31
N ILE A 560 -20.62 -7.82 -9.53
CA ILE A 560 -20.45 -6.54 -10.23
C ILE A 560 -21.02 -6.65 -11.64
N ILE A 561 -20.65 -7.67 -12.41
CA ILE A 561 -21.09 -7.84 -13.81
C ILE A 561 -22.60 -8.13 -13.90
N LEU A 562 -23.13 -8.93 -12.97
CA LEU A 562 -24.54 -9.36 -13.01
C LEU A 562 -25.52 -8.34 -12.43
N ASN A 563 -25.07 -7.37 -11.63
CA ASN A 563 -25.97 -6.42 -10.96
C ASN A 563 -25.75 -4.95 -11.34
N CYS A 564 -24.63 -4.59 -11.98
CA CYS A 564 -24.34 -3.19 -12.32
C CYS A 564 -24.61 -2.89 -13.80
N PRO A 565 -25.43 -1.87 -14.13
CA PRO A 565 -25.64 -1.45 -15.51
C PRO A 565 -24.40 -0.82 -16.17
N ALA A 566 -23.50 -0.26 -15.34
CA ALA A 566 -22.25 0.32 -15.76
C ALA A 566 -21.12 -0.12 -14.84
N VAL A 567 -19.91 -0.27 -15.41
CA VAL A 567 -18.69 -0.52 -14.64
C VAL A 567 -17.60 0.46 -15.01
N VAL A 568 -16.75 0.77 -14.04
CA VAL A 568 -15.56 1.61 -14.25
C VAL A 568 -14.33 0.70 -14.24
N MET A 569 -13.54 0.75 -15.30
CA MET A 569 -12.29 -0.01 -15.42
C MET A 569 -11.09 0.91 -15.60
N ASP A 570 -9.95 0.46 -15.10
CA ASP A 570 -8.66 1.11 -15.24
C ASP A 570 -7.54 0.08 -15.06
N GLU A 571 -6.34 0.41 -15.48
CA GLU A 571 -5.18 -0.47 -15.36
C GLU A 571 -3.88 0.29 -15.17
N SER A 572 -2.91 -0.36 -14.54
CA SER A 572 -1.58 0.21 -14.34
C SER A 572 -0.52 -0.87 -14.42
N THR A 573 0.73 -0.48 -14.65
CA THR A 573 1.86 -1.41 -14.59
C THR A 573 2.17 -1.87 -13.17
N LEU A 574 2.42 -3.17 -13.05
CA LEU A 574 2.91 -3.83 -11.86
C LEU A 574 3.96 -4.85 -12.29
N LEU A 575 5.24 -4.63 -11.97
CA LEU A 575 6.30 -5.55 -12.39
C LEU A 575 6.24 -6.84 -11.56
N VAL A 576 6.12 -7.98 -12.24
CA VAL A 576 6.21 -9.32 -11.63
C VAL A 576 7.50 -9.98 -12.12
N ARG A 577 8.46 -10.24 -11.23
CA ARG A 577 9.80 -10.74 -11.59
C ARG A 577 9.74 -12.09 -12.29
N GLU A 578 9.02 -13.06 -11.75
CA GLU A 578 8.86 -14.40 -12.35
C GLU A 578 8.35 -14.30 -13.81
N THR A 579 7.30 -13.52 -14.03
CA THR A 579 6.77 -13.23 -15.38
C THR A 579 7.79 -12.49 -16.24
N ALA A 580 8.46 -11.48 -15.71
CA ALA A 580 9.45 -10.69 -16.45
C ALA A 580 10.62 -11.55 -16.93
N THR A 581 11.15 -12.41 -16.07
CA THR A 581 12.24 -13.35 -16.39
C THR A 581 11.79 -14.35 -17.46
N ARG A 582 10.61 -14.96 -17.28
CA ARG A 582 10.05 -15.88 -18.28
C ARG A 582 9.86 -15.22 -19.64
N LYS A 583 9.33 -14.00 -19.67
CA LYS A 583 9.16 -13.23 -20.91
C LYS A 583 10.47 -12.80 -21.54
N GLN A 584 11.45 -12.42 -20.74
CA GLN A 584 12.78 -12.07 -21.23
C GLN A 584 13.45 -13.27 -21.90
N ALA A 585 13.31 -14.47 -21.35
CA ALA A 585 13.75 -15.71 -22.00
C ALA A 585 13.04 -15.95 -23.35
N GLN A 586 11.78 -15.51 -23.48
CA GLN A 586 11.02 -15.54 -24.73
C GLN A 586 11.24 -14.33 -25.65
N LYS A 587 12.21 -13.44 -25.35
CA LYS A 587 12.46 -12.18 -26.08
C LYS A 587 11.24 -11.26 -26.16
N LYS A 588 10.37 -11.29 -25.15
CA LYS A 588 9.18 -10.43 -24.99
C LYS A 588 9.43 -9.32 -23.96
N GLY A 589 8.57 -8.30 -23.96
CA GLY A 589 8.63 -7.19 -23.00
C GLY A 589 8.41 -7.65 -21.55
N ARG A 590 9.09 -6.99 -20.59
CA ARG A 590 9.15 -7.40 -19.17
C ARG A 590 7.93 -6.99 -18.31
N LYS A 591 7.07 -6.12 -18.83
CA LYS A 591 5.96 -5.50 -18.08
C LYS A 591 4.81 -6.50 -17.85
N SER A 592 4.14 -6.33 -16.71
CA SER A 592 2.87 -6.96 -16.33
C SER A 592 1.90 -5.88 -15.85
N GLN A 593 0.59 -6.15 -15.88
CA GLN A 593 -0.45 -5.17 -15.55
C GLN A 593 -1.30 -5.62 -14.38
N ILE A 594 -1.73 -4.66 -13.57
CA ILE A 594 -2.83 -4.83 -12.63
C ILE A 594 -4.05 -4.08 -13.17
N TRP A 595 -5.21 -4.74 -13.15
CA TRP A 595 -6.49 -4.20 -13.62
C TRP A 595 -7.41 -4.01 -12.42
N VAL A 596 -8.29 -3.03 -12.51
CA VAL A 596 -9.40 -2.85 -11.58
C VAL A 596 -10.73 -2.81 -12.34
N LEU A 597 -11.74 -3.43 -11.75
CA LEU A 597 -13.14 -3.35 -12.14
C LEU A 597 -13.93 -2.85 -10.92
N SER A 598 -14.60 -1.72 -11.04
CA SER A 598 -15.41 -1.16 -9.96
C SER A 598 -16.84 -0.91 -10.36
N THR A 599 -17.71 -1.03 -9.36
CA THR A 599 -19.11 -0.61 -9.40
C THR A 599 -19.24 0.87 -9.73
N ASN A 600 -20.33 1.26 -10.40
CA ASN A 600 -20.70 2.66 -10.58
C ASN A 600 -21.34 3.27 -9.32
N TRP A 601 -21.40 4.59 -9.23
CA TRP A 601 -21.85 5.35 -8.06
C TRP A 601 -23.32 5.16 -7.68
N THR A 602 -24.18 4.81 -8.64
CA THR A 602 -25.62 4.58 -8.49
C THR A 602 -25.96 3.12 -8.19
N SER A 603 -24.98 2.20 -8.22
CA SER A 603 -25.20 0.80 -7.85
C SER A 603 -25.38 0.65 -6.34
N GLU A 604 -26.32 -0.19 -5.92
CA GLU A 604 -26.46 -0.60 -4.52
C GLU A 604 -25.28 -1.46 -4.06
N TYR A 605 -24.68 -2.21 -4.99
CA TYR A 605 -23.48 -2.99 -4.74
C TYR A 605 -22.28 -2.07 -4.74
N LYS A 606 -21.48 -2.09 -3.67
CA LYS A 606 -20.26 -1.30 -3.54
C LYS A 606 -19.05 -2.23 -3.54
N GLY A 607 -18.61 -2.63 -4.72
CA GLY A 607 -17.50 -3.56 -4.91
C GLY A 607 -16.38 -3.02 -5.80
N SER A 608 -15.18 -3.54 -5.59
CA SER A 608 -14.01 -3.41 -6.46
C SER A 608 -13.24 -4.70 -6.54
N TRP A 609 -12.94 -5.12 -7.77
CA TRP A 609 -12.22 -6.34 -8.07
C TRP A 609 -10.93 -6.05 -8.83
N TYR A 610 -9.88 -6.80 -8.53
CA TYR A 610 -8.56 -6.65 -9.14
C TYR A 610 -8.08 -7.98 -9.71
N CYS A 611 -7.29 -7.89 -10.78
CA CYS A 611 -6.49 -9.01 -11.26
C CYS A 611 -5.14 -8.53 -11.77
N VAL A 612 -4.18 -9.46 -11.81
CA VAL A 612 -2.89 -9.24 -12.45
C VAL A 612 -2.84 -10.09 -13.70
N SER A 613 -2.43 -9.47 -14.80
CA SER A 613 -2.18 -10.16 -16.06
C SER A 613 -0.72 -10.00 -16.46
N GLU A 614 -0.28 -10.92 -17.31
CA GLU A 614 1.05 -10.83 -17.87
C GLU A 614 1.16 -9.63 -18.81
N ASN A 615 0.14 -9.23 -19.56
CA ASN A 615 0.26 -8.22 -20.61
C ASN A 615 -0.88 -7.20 -20.57
N ARG A 616 -0.71 -6.09 -21.30
CA ARG A 616 -1.76 -5.09 -21.52
C ARG A 616 -2.47 -5.34 -22.85
N SER A 617 -3.03 -6.52 -23.06
CA SER A 617 -3.77 -6.81 -24.29
C SER A 617 -5.29 -6.74 -24.07
N LYS A 618 -6.03 -6.50 -25.16
CA LYS A 618 -7.49 -6.58 -25.20
C LYS A 618 -8.05 -7.92 -24.70
N GLN A 619 -7.28 -9.00 -24.81
CA GLN A 619 -7.71 -10.32 -24.37
C GLN A 619 -8.00 -10.32 -22.86
N ASN A 620 -7.23 -9.58 -22.05
CA ASN A 620 -7.51 -9.52 -20.62
C ASN A 620 -8.86 -8.84 -20.34
N VAL A 621 -9.20 -7.77 -21.08
CA VAL A 621 -10.50 -7.11 -20.94
C VAL A 621 -11.63 -8.08 -21.29
N ILE A 622 -11.47 -8.87 -22.35
CA ILE A 622 -12.40 -9.94 -22.72
C ILE A 622 -12.49 -10.96 -21.59
N ASP A 623 -11.37 -11.52 -21.11
CA ASP A 623 -11.36 -12.54 -20.05
C ASP A 623 -11.97 -12.05 -18.73
N ILE A 624 -11.84 -10.76 -18.41
CA ILE A 624 -12.44 -10.09 -17.24
C ILE A 624 -13.97 -9.99 -17.38
N LEU A 625 -14.51 -9.93 -18.58
CA LEU A 625 -15.90 -9.62 -18.84
C LEU A 625 -16.73 -10.83 -19.35
N GLU A 626 -16.12 -11.70 -20.16
CA GLU A 626 -16.80 -12.65 -21.06
C GLU A 626 -17.64 -13.72 -20.34
N ASN A 627 -17.17 -14.28 -19.23
CA ASN A 627 -17.79 -15.47 -18.63
C ASN A 627 -19.22 -15.23 -18.10
N GLU A 628 -19.52 -14.03 -17.63
CA GLU A 628 -20.82 -13.70 -17.00
C GLU A 628 -21.70 -12.80 -17.91
N LEU A 629 -21.12 -12.20 -18.95
CA LEU A 629 -21.83 -11.33 -19.91
C LEU A 629 -22.71 -12.07 -20.91
N LYS A 630 -22.44 -13.36 -21.17
CA LYS A 630 -23.20 -14.17 -22.14
C LYS A 630 -24.58 -14.61 -21.65
N SER A 631 -24.95 -14.29 -20.41
CA SER A 631 -26.33 -14.50 -19.96
C SER A 631 -27.27 -13.54 -20.70
N GLU A 632 -28.35 -14.04 -21.29
CA GLU A 632 -29.33 -13.25 -22.07
C GLU A 632 -29.92 -12.03 -21.31
N ASN A 633 -29.74 -11.96 -19.98
CA ASN A 633 -30.28 -10.93 -19.10
C ASN A 633 -29.21 -10.08 -18.38
N SER A 634 -27.95 -10.04 -18.84
CA SER A 634 -26.94 -9.21 -18.16
C SER A 634 -27.34 -7.71 -18.20
N PRO A 635 -27.39 -7.00 -17.05
CA PRO A 635 -27.75 -5.58 -17.03
C PRO A 635 -26.61 -4.68 -17.54
N LEU A 636 -25.38 -5.21 -17.62
CA LEU A 636 -24.18 -4.44 -17.95
C LEU A 636 -24.21 -3.95 -19.40
N LYS A 637 -24.35 -2.64 -19.57
CA LYS A 637 -24.48 -1.97 -20.87
C LYS A 637 -23.35 -0.98 -21.14
N TYR A 638 -22.67 -0.50 -20.09
CA TYR A 638 -21.71 0.59 -20.21
C TYR A 638 -20.38 0.24 -19.54
N LEU A 639 -19.28 0.44 -20.26
CA LEU A 639 -17.92 0.35 -19.73
C LEU A 639 -17.30 1.73 -19.76
N ILE A 640 -16.93 2.25 -18.59
CA ILE A 640 -16.28 3.55 -18.43
C ILE A 640 -14.78 3.31 -18.26
N SER A 641 -13.97 3.83 -19.18
CA SER A 641 -12.51 3.74 -19.11
C SER A 641 -11.83 5.03 -19.59
N ASP A 642 -10.50 5.02 -19.57
CA ASP A 642 -9.67 6.05 -20.19
C ASP A 642 -9.68 5.92 -21.73
N GLY A 643 -8.69 6.48 -22.44
CA GLY A 643 -8.60 6.40 -23.90
C GLY A 643 -7.92 5.14 -24.45
N TYR A 644 -7.62 4.13 -23.64
CA TYR A 644 -6.85 2.98 -24.12
C TYR A 644 -7.61 2.15 -25.17
N ALA A 645 -7.05 2.03 -26.38
CA ALA A 645 -7.64 1.36 -27.54
C ALA A 645 -7.95 -0.14 -27.33
N GLY A 646 -7.31 -0.78 -26.33
CA GLY A 646 -7.58 -2.17 -26.01
C GLY A 646 -8.99 -2.40 -25.46
N TYR A 647 -9.59 -1.41 -24.79
CA TYR A 647 -10.98 -1.47 -24.34
C TYR A 647 -11.94 -1.51 -25.53
N ASP A 648 -11.81 -0.61 -26.50
CA ASP A 648 -12.71 -0.57 -27.66
C ASP A 648 -12.59 -1.82 -28.51
N SER A 649 -11.35 -2.29 -28.67
CA SER A 649 -11.08 -3.54 -29.38
C SER A 649 -11.73 -4.74 -28.71
N ALA A 650 -11.75 -4.78 -27.37
CA ALA A 650 -12.43 -5.83 -26.62
C ALA A 650 -13.96 -5.71 -26.71
N ILE A 651 -14.51 -4.51 -26.55
CA ILE A 651 -15.94 -4.23 -26.68
C ILE A 651 -16.46 -4.62 -28.07
N LYS A 652 -15.71 -4.30 -29.14
CA LYS A 652 -16.07 -4.69 -30.50
C LYS A 652 -16.17 -6.21 -30.64
N VAL A 653 -15.20 -6.96 -30.14
CA VAL A 653 -15.20 -8.44 -30.18
C VAL A 653 -16.37 -9.01 -29.37
N LEU A 654 -16.62 -8.48 -28.17
CA LEU A 654 -17.75 -8.91 -27.34
C LEU A 654 -19.10 -8.62 -28.03
N ASN A 655 -19.23 -7.48 -28.71
CA ASN A 655 -20.43 -7.14 -29.46
C ASN A 655 -20.66 -8.05 -30.68
N GLU A 656 -19.59 -8.42 -31.39
CA GLU A 656 -19.65 -9.42 -32.47
C GLU A 656 -20.05 -10.81 -31.94
N GLN A 657 -19.81 -11.10 -30.65
CA GLN A 657 -20.24 -12.32 -29.97
C GLN A 657 -21.67 -12.24 -29.37
N GLY A 658 -22.42 -11.17 -29.65
CA GLY A 658 -23.82 -11.02 -29.21
C GLY A 658 -24.03 -10.30 -27.87
N VAL A 659 -22.98 -9.77 -27.25
CA VAL A 659 -23.10 -8.90 -26.06
C VAL A 659 -23.49 -7.47 -26.50
N THR A 660 -24.26 -6.73 -25.71
CA THR A 660 -24.56 -5.30 -26.00
C THR A 660 -23.83 -4.39 -25.02
N LEU A 661 -22.57 -4.07 -25.33
CA LEU A 661 -21.71 -3.22 -24.49
C LEU A 661 -21.30 -1.93 -25.23
N LYS A 662 -21.42 -0.79 -24.56
CA LYS A 662 -21.05 0.54 -25.08
C LYS A 662 -19.83 1.09 -24.32
N SER A 663 -18.82 1.53 -25.08
CA SER A 663 -17.69 2.31 -24.54
C SER A 663 -18.17 3.67 -24.04
N CYS A 664 -17.70 4.14 -22.90
CA CYS A 664 -18.00 5.45 -22.31
C CYS A 664 -16.70 6.09 -21.82
N ARG A 665 -16.52 7.40 -22.01
CA ARG A 665 -15.26 8.08 -21.68
C ARG A 665 -15.37 9.05 -20.51
N CYS A 666 -14.26 9.16 -19.81
CA CYS A 666 -14.08 10.03 -18.67
C CYS A 666 -13.83 11.50 -19.10
N TYR A 667 -14.70 12.43 -18.69
CA TYR A 667 -14.48 13.86 -18.90
C TYR A 667 -13.26 14.40 -18.12
N ALA A 668 -12.86 13.76 -17.02
CA ALA A 668 -11.64 14.17 -16.32
C ALA A 668 -10.38 13.87 -17.17
N HIS A 669 -10.38 12.75 -17.91
CA HIS A 669 -9.35 12.42 -18.90
C HIS A 669 -9.42 13.35 -20.10
N ALA A 670 -10.62 13.61 -20.65
CA ALA A 670 -10.80 14.56 -21.75
C ALA A 670 -10.37 16.00 -21.42
N ARG A 671 -10.57 16.44 -20.16
CA ARG A 671 -10.16 17.76 -19.66
C ARG A 671 -8.63 17.87 -19.47
N ARG A 672 -7.94 16.77 -19.15
CA ARG A 672 -6.54 16.78 -18.70
C ARG A 672 -5.55 17.38 -19.73
N PRO A 673 -5.62 17.05 -21.03
CA PRO A 673 -4.77 17.69 -22.05
C PRO A 673 -4.97 19.20 -22.16
N LEU A 674 -6.23 19.63 -22.14
CA LEU A 674 -6.58 21.05 -22.18
C LEU A 674 -6.05 21.77 -20.93
N HIS A 675 -6.13 21.14 -19.76
CA HIS A 675 -5.54 21.66 -18.53
C HIS A 675 -4.02 21.87 -18.67
N TYR A 676 -3.28 20.90 -19.23
CA TYR A 676 -1.85 21.03 -19.46
C TYR A 676 -1.51 22.13 -20.46
N TYR A 677 -2.26 22.26 -21.55
CA TYR A 677 -2.12 23.36 -22.49
C TYR A 677 -2.30 24.73 -21.80
N LEU A 678 -3.39 24.91 -21.04
CA LEU A 678 -3.67 26.15 -20.32
C LEU A 678 -2.60 26.45 -19.25
N LYS A 679 -2.08 25.41 -18.58
CA LYS A 679 -1.00 25.55 -17.60
C LYS A 679 0.29 26.04 -18.26
N ASN A 680 0.68 25.41 -19.36
CA ASN A 680 1.94 25.68 -20.05
C ASN A 680 1.94 27.06 -20.73
N THR A 681 0.79 27.52 -21.21
CA THR A 681 0.60 28.86 -21.80
C THR A 681 0.38 29.97 -20.75
N GLY A 682 0.23 29.60 -19.46
CA GLY A 682 -0.06 30.54 -18.38
C GLY A 682 -1.53 30.98 -18.29
N LEU A 683 -2.38 30.58 -19.23
CA LEU A 683 -3.82 30.89 -19.25
C LEU A 683 -4.56 30.34 -18.04
N LEU A 684 -4.11 29.21 -17.47
CA LEU A 684 -4.71 28.64 -16.26
C LEU A 684 -4.58 29.58 -15.05
N LYS A 685 -3.54 30.41 -14.99
CA LYS A 685 -3.42 31.44 -13.93
C LYS A 685 -4.48 32.52 -14.09
N ILE A 686 -4.84 32.86 -15.33
CA ILE A 686 -5.91 33.81 -15.61
C ILE A 686 -7.24 33.23 -15.12
N TYR A 687 -7.51 31.97 -15.49
CA TYR A 687 -8.68 31.22 -15.04
C TYR A 687 -8.83 31.24 -13.52
N ASN A 688 -7.81 30.78 -12.80
CA ASN A 688 -7.87 30.59 -11.35
C ASN A 688 -7.80 31.90 -10.54
N ASN A 689 -7.15 32.96 -11.05
CA ASN A 689 -6.94 34.17 -10.24
C ASN A 689 -7.92 35.30 -10.57
N TYR A 690 -8.53 35.28 -11.76
CA TYR A 690 -9.36 36.39 -12.24
C TYR A 690 -10.73 35.95 -12.72
N LEU A 691 -10.86 34.81 -13.39
CA LEU A 691 -12.15 34.36 -13.93
C LEU A 691 -13.00 33.63 -12.88
N LEU A 692 -12.37 32.72 -12.13
CA LEU A 692 -12.97 31.97 -11.03
C LEU A 692 -12.00 31.89 -9.83
N PRO A 693 -11.72 33.03 -9.15
CA PRO A 693 -10.93 33.03 -7.93
C PRO A 693 -11.60 32.29 -6.78
N THR A 694 -10.81 31.90 -5.78
CA THR A 694 -11.33 31.28 -4.55
C THR A 694 -12.43 32.15 -3.93
N GLY A 695 -13.63 31.57 -3.75
CA GLY A 695 -14.81 32.26 -3.25
C GLY A 695 -15.75 32.83 -4.31
N ALA A 696 -15.36 32.86 -5.59
CA ALA A 696 -16.25 33.24 -6.69
C ALA A 696 -17.31 32.16 -6.95
N ARG A 697 -18.49 32.56 -7.44
CA ARG A 697 -19.50 31.61 -7.90
C ARG A 697 -19.12 31.11 -9.29
N PHE A 698 -19.47 29.87 -9.59
CA PHE A 698 -19.16 29.26 -10.89
C PHE A 698 -19.85 29.98 -12.06
N SER A 699 -20.99 30.63 -11.79
CA SER A 699 -21.73 31.51 -12.70
C SER A 699 -21.00 32.81 -13.05
N ASP A 700 -20.06 33.26 -12.22
CA ASP A 700 -19.44 34.57 -12.38
C ASP A 700 -18.42 34.60 -13.52
N PHE A 701 -18.09 33.44 -14.11
CA PHE A 701 -17.05 33.28 -15.14
C PHE A 701 -17.19 34.29 -16.29
N ASN A 702 -18.39 34.42 -16.88
CA ASN A 702 -18.61 35.30 -18.03
C ASN A 702 -18.51 36.78 -17.66
N GLU A 703 -19.07 37.17 -16.51
CA GLU A 703 -18.97 38.55 -16.03
C GLU A 703 -17.51 38.90 -15.68
N ASN A 704 -16.80 37.97 -15.04
CA ASN A 704 -15.39 38.13 -14.68
C ASN A 704 -14.49 38.14 -15.92
N LEU A 705 -14.80 37.38 -16.97
CA LEU A 705 -14.08 37.44 -18.24
C LEU A 705 -14.22 38.81 -18.90
N LYS A 706 -15.45 39.36 -18.92
CA LYS A 706 -15.70 40.73 -19.41
C LYS A 706 -14.94 41.77 -18.58
N LYS A 707 -15.01 41.67 -17.25
CA LYS A 707 -14.29 42.55 -16.32
C LYS A 707 -12.77 42.46 -16.51
N TYR A 708 -12.23 41.24 -16.63
CA TYR A 708 -10.80 41.02 -16.82
C TYR A 708 -10.32 41.63 -18.14
N ARG A 709 -11.05 41.41 -19.25
CA ARG A 709 -10.75 42.01 -20.56
C ARG A 709 -10.75 43.53 -20.54
N ALA A 710 -11.57 44.15 -19.69
CA ALA A 710 -11.57 45.61 -19.50
C ALA A 710 -10.36 46.14 -18.68
N THR A 711 -9.52 45.27 -18.12
CA THR A 711 -8.29 45.69 -17.43
C THR A 711 -7.10 45.78 -18.38
N LYS A 712 -6.12 46.63 -18.06
CA LYS A 712 -4.84 46.74 -18.81
C LYS A 712 -4.09 45.39 -18.99
N LYS A 713 -4.29 44.43 -18.08
CA LYS A 713 -3.69 43.08 -18.20
C LYS A 713 -4.51 42.17 -19.12
N GLY A 714 -5.83 42.31 -19.12
CA GLY A 714 -6.74 41.51 -19.95
C GLY A 714 -6.95 42.05 -21.36
N GLU A 715 -6.60 43.31 -21.65
CA GLU A 715 -6.51 43.84 -23.03
C GLU A 715 -5.59 42.99 -23.93
N LYS A 716 -4.62 42.29 -23.33
CA LYS A 716 -3.69 41.40 -24.05
C LYS A 716 -4.25 39.99 -24.27
N LEU A 717 -5.41 39.65 -23.71
CA LEU A 717 -6.04 38.34 -23.89
C LEU A 717 -6.79 38.33 -25.22
N SER A 718 -6.24 37.64 -26.22
CA SER A 718 -6.89 37.51 -27.53
C SER A 718 -8.19 36.69 -27.49
N ASP A 719 -9.06 36.91 -28.47
CA ASP A 719 -10.18 36.02 -28.88
C ASP A 719 -9.71 34.68 -29.46
N SER A 720 -8.52 34.24 -29.09
CA SER A 720 -8.04 32.89 -29.39
C SER A 720 -7.44 32.24 -28.16
N ALA A 721 -7.11 33.03 -27.15
CA ALA A 721 -6.70 32.56 -25.84
C ALA A 721 -7.90 32.43 -24.88
N ALA A 722 -9.02 33.12 -25.16
CA ALA A 722 -10.22 33.09 -24.33
C ALA A 722 -11.08 31.83 -24.56
N GLU A 723 -11.19 31.33 -25.77
CA GLU A 723 -12.06 30.20 -26.12
C GLU A 723 -11.59 28.88 -25.51
N PRO A 724 -10.28 28.55 -25.44
CA PRO A 724 -9.80 27.41 -24.67
C PRO A 724 -10.15 27.51 -23.17
N LEU A 725 -10.22 28.73 -22.60
CA LEU A 725 -10.66 28.96 -21.23
C LEU A 725 -12.17 28.72 -21.08
N THR A 726 -12.97 29.14 -22.06
CA THR A 726 -14.43 28.90 -22.11
C THR A 726 -14.74 27.42 -22.28
N ILE A 727 -14.05 26.70 -23.18
CA ILE A 727 -14.19 25.24 -23.34
C ILE A 727 -13.85 24.53 -22.03
N TYR A 728 -12.76 24.93 -21.38
CA TYR A 728 -12.37 24.39 -20.08
C TYR A 728 -13.41 24.64 -18.98
N TRP A 729 -13.99 25.84 -18.95
CA TRP A 729 -15.10 26.18 -18.06
C TRP A 729 -16.35 25.34 -18.33
N MET A 730 -16.76 25.17 -19.60
CA MET A 730 -17.94 24.36 -19.95
C MET A 730 -17.77 22.90 -19.54
N ILE A 731 -16.59 22.30 -19.72
CA ILE A 731 -16.32 20.94 -19.23
C ILE A 731 -16.45 20.88 -17.70
N ASN A 732 -15.93 21.89 -16.98
CA ASN A 732 -16.09 21.98 -15.53
C ASN A 732 -17.56 22.18 -15.11
N ALA A 733 -18.37 22.87 -15.92
CA ALA A 733 -19.78 23.08 -15.67
C ALA A 733 -20.55 21.74 -15.58
N LEU A 734 -20.20 20.76 -16.41
CA LEU A 734 -20.80 19.42 -16.36
C LEU A 734 -20.63 18.78 -14.97
N PHE A 735 -19.43 18.87 -14.39
CA PHE A 735 -19.16 18.36 -13.04
C PHE A 735 -19.91 19.12 -11.97
N VAL A 736 -20.04 20.45 -12.11
CA VAL A 736 -20.79 21.28 -11.17
C VAL A 736 -22.27 20.88 -11.17
N ILE A 737 -22.86 20.69 -12.34
CA ILE A 737 -24.26 20.29 -12.51
C ILE A 737 -24.55 18.93 -11.88
N ASP A 738 -23.73 17.90 -12.17
CA ASP A 738 -23.90 16.60 -11.51
C ASP A 738 -23.74 16.73 -9.98
N SER A 739 -22.77 17.54 -9.53
CA SER A 739 -22.49 17.73 -8.10
C SER A 739 -23.60 18.47 -7.34
N THR A 740 -24.37 19.35 -7.98
CA THR A 740 -25.50 20.01 -7.31
C THR A 740 -26.59 19.01 -6.98
N VAL A 741 -26.92 18.11 -7.91
CA VAL A 741 -27.89 17.03 -7.67
C VAL A 741 -27.37 16.08 -6.59
N VAL A 742 -26.11 15.63 -6.67
CA VAL A 742 -25.50 14.76 -5.65
C VAL A 742 -25.57 15.37 -4.24
N LYS A 743 -25.30 16.67 -4.11
CA LYS A 743 -25.38 17.39 -2.83
C LYS A 743 -26.81 17.52 -2.32
N LYS A 744 -27.78 17.77 -3.20
CA LYS A 744 -29.21 17.87 -2.86
C LYS A 744 -29.71 16.59 -2.17
N TYR A 745 -29.24 15.44 -2.64
CA TYR A 745 -29.58 14.12 -2.09
C TYR A 745 -28.59 13.63 -1.02
N HIS A 746 -27.78 14.50 -0.42
CA HIS A 746 -26.83 14.16 0.64
C HIS A 746 -25.92 12.95 0.30
N PHE A 747 -25.48 12.84 -0.97
CA PHE A 747 -24.68 11.73 -1.49
C PHE A 747 -25.38 10.35 -1.53
N ALA A 748 -26.71 10.29 -1.31
CA ALA A 748 -27.53 9.09 -1.47
C ALA A 748 -27.86 8.82 -2.96
N CYS A 749 -26.83 8.45 -3.73
CA CYS A 749 -26.91 8.32 -5.20
C CYS A 749 -27.62 7.05 -5.70
N THR A 750 -28.13 6.18 -4.83
CA THR A 750 -28.78 4.92 -5.21
C THR A 750 -30.30 5.03 -5.33
N THR A 751 -30.90 6.10 -4.80
CA THR A 751 -32.35 6.33 -4.78
C THR A 751 -32.92 6.58 -6.18
N GLU A 752 -34.16 6.17 -6.43
CA GLU A 752 -34.83 6.37 -7.72
C GLU A 752 -35.14 7.84 -7.98
N GLU A 753 -35.42 8.61 -6.92
CA GLU A 753 -35.61 10.05 -6.99
C GLU A 753 -34.35 10.77 -7.49
N PHE A 754 -33.19 10.41 -6.92
CA PHE A 754 -31.90 10.92 -7.38
C PHE A 754 -31.64 10.59 -8.85
N LYS A 755 -31.82 9.32 -9.25
CA LYS A 755 -31.58 8.89 -10.63
C LYS A 755 -32.49 9.64 -11.62
N LYS A 756 -33.77 9.80 -11.27
CA LYS A 756 -34.72 10.51 -12.13
C LYS A 756 -34.34 11.99 -12.31
N GLU A 757 -34.02 12.68 -11.22
CA GLU A 757 -33.65 14.10 -11.26
C GLU A 757 -32.32 14.33 -11.98
N LEU A 758 -31.30 13.50 -11.71
CA LEU A 758 -30.02 13.59 -12.39
C LEU A 758 -30.18 13.41 -13.91
N LEU A 759 -31.00 12.45 -14.34
CA LEU A 759 -31.25 12.23 -15.76
C LEU A 759 -31.98 13.42 -16.41
N GLU A 760 -32.96 14.00 -15.72
CA GLU A 760 -33.69 15.19 -16.18
C GLU A 760 -32.74 16.38 -16.36
N VAL A 761 -31.92 16.66 -15.34
CA VAL A 761 -30.91 17.73 -15.37
C VAL A 761 -29.89 17.51 -16.48
N ARG A 762 -29.40 16.28 -16.65
CA ARG A 762 -28.46 15.94 -17.74
C ARG A 762 -29.07 16.16 -19.13
N ARG A 763 -30.33 15.77 -19.35
CA ARG A 763 -31.03 15.96 -20.63
C ARG A 763 -31.34 17.42 -20.92
N LYS A 764 -31.78 18.18 -19.90
CA LYS A 764 -32.20 19.58 -20.04
C LYS A 764 -31.01 20.54 -20.15
N MET A 765 -29.97 20.32 -19.36
CA MET A 765 -28.84 21.24 -19.19
C MET A 765 -27.55 20.67 -19.78
N SER A 766 -27.09 19.51 -19.28
CA SER A 766 -25.78 18.97 -19.68
C SER A 766 -25.70 18.68 -21.18
N SER A 767 -26.80 18.22 -21.81
CA SER A 767 -26.87 18.03 -23.26
C SER A 767 -26.51 19.28 -24.05
N LYS A 768 -27.06 20.44 -23.66
CA LYS A 768 -26.80 21.72 -24.34
C LYS A 768 -25.35 22.15 -24.15
N ILE A 769 -24.78 21.92 -22.96
CA ILE A 769 -23.39 22.25 -22.67
C ILE A 769 -22.45 21.34 -23.47
N VAL A 770 -22.78 20.06 -23.61
CA VAL A 770 -22.02 19.14 -24.46
C VAL A 770 -22.02 19.58 -25.91
N ASP A 771 -23.18 19.98 -26.45
CA ASP A 771 -23.27 20.57 -27.80
C ASP A 771 -22.38 21.82 -27.91
N ALA A 772 -22.47 22.74 -26.95
CA ALA A 772 -21.66 23.95 -26.92
C ALA A 772 -20.15 23.67 -26.82
N ILE A 773 -19.73 22.65 -26.07
CA ILE A 773 -18.31 22.23 -25.98
C ILE A 773 -17.80 21.84 -27.37
N PHE A 774 -18.49 20.91 -28.04
CA PHE A 774 -18.02 20.39 -29.32
C PHE A 774 -18.16 21.39 -30.47
N ASP A 775 -19.21 22.21 -30.45
CA ASP A 775 -19.35 23.33 -31.39
C ASP A 775 -18.26 24.37 -31.19
N SER A 776 -17.90 24.71 -29.94
CA SER A 776 -16.79 25.62 -29.65
C SER A 776 -15.44 25.05 -30.11
N VAL A 777 -15.21 23.74 -29.96
CA VAL A 777 -14.01 23.08 -30.49
C VAL A 777 -13.97 23.18 -32.02
N ARG A 778 -15.09 22.90 -32.71
CA ARG A 778 -15.19 23.00 -34.17
C ARG A 778 -14.97 24.42 -34.66
N LEU A 779 -15.62 25.41 -34.04
CA LEU A 779 -15.49 26.83 -34.37
C LEU A 779 -14.07 27.33 -34.14
N TYR A 780 -13.42 26.88 -33.06
CA TYR A 780 -12.03 27.22 -32.78
C TYR A 780 -11.08 26.71 -33.87
N ILE A 781 -11.27 25.48 -34.34
CA ILE A 781 -10.50 24.92 -35.47
C ILE A 781 -10.86 25.65 -36.78
N ALA A 782 -12.13 25.97 -37.01
CA ALA A 782 -12.59 26.64 -38.22
C ALA A 782 -12.04 28.09 -38.33
N ALA A 783 -11.88 28.79 -37.21
CA ALA A 783 -11.25 30.11 -37.15
C ALA A 783 -9.73 30.04 -37.36
N ARG A 784 -9.12 28.89 -37.07
CA ARG A 784 -7.67 28.66 -37.17
C ARG A 784 -7.34 27.31 -37.79
N PRO A 785 -7.59 27.11 -39.11
CA PRO A 785 -7.36 25.82 -39.76
C PRO A 785 -5.90 25.36 -39.68
N ASP A 786 -4.95 26.28 -39.44
CA ASP A 786 -3.51 25.98 -39.32
C ASP A 786 -3.14 25.15 -38.09
N ILE A 787 -4.06 24.92 -37.14
CA ILE A 787 -3.79 24.16 -35.90
C ILE A 787 -3.91 22.64 -36.05
N VAL A 788 -4.53 22.18 -37.14
CA VAL A 788 -4.66 20.76 -37.49
C VAL A 788 -4.18 20.53 -38.92
N LEU A 789 -3.88 19.28 -39.26
CA LEU A 789 -3.63 18.87 -40.64
C LEU A 789 -4.89 18.17 -41.17
N SER A 790 -5.49 18.71 -42.23
CA SER A 790 -6.78 18.22 -42.75
C SER A 790 -6.61 17.50 -44.08
N MET A 791 -7.13 16.28 -44.18
CA MET A 791 -7.06 15.44 -45.38
C MET A 791 -8.36 14.65 -45.57
N ILE A 792 -8.63 14.14 -46.78
CA ILE A 792 -9.71 13.17 -47.02
C ILE A 792 -9.09 11.79 -47.14
N ASN A 793 -9.64 10.82 -46.42
CA ASN A 793 -9.21 9.42 -46.53
C ASN A 793 -9.84 8.73 -47.75
N SER A 794 -9.43 7.49 -48.01
CA SER A 794 -9.95 6.68 -49.13
C SER A 794 -11.44 6.36 -49.04
N THR A 795 -12.08 6.52 -47.87
CA THR A 795 -13.53 6.34 -47.68
C THR A 795 -14.33 7.63 -47.94
N GLY A 796 -13.66 8.75 -48.25
CA GLY A 796 -14.27 10.05 -48.52
C GLY A 796 -14.62 10.86 -47.27
N GLU A 797 -14.08 10.48 -46.11
CA GLU A 797 -14.27 11.13 -44.80
C GLU A 797 -13.14 12.12 -44.50
N VAL A 798 -13.43 13.18 -43.75
CA VAL A 798 -12.43 14.19 -43.38
C VAL A 798 -11.66 13.70 -42.16
N VAL A 799 -10.33 13.71 -42.25
CA VAL A 799 -9.42 13.33 -41.16
C VAL A 799 -8.64 14.57 -40.71
N PHE A 800 -8.69 14.84 -39.41
CA PHE A 800 -7.86 15.84 -38.77
C PHE A 800 -6.71 15.16 -38.03
N ASN A 801 -5.47 15.46 -38.41
CA ASN A 801 -4.28 14.97 -37.72
C ASN A 801 -3.67 16.06 -36.85
N GLN A 802 -3.00 15.64 -35.76
CA GLN A 802 -2.29 16.56 -34.89
C GLN A 802 -1.19 17.29 -35.63
N LYS A 803 -1.00 18.54 -35.25
CA LYS A 803 0.15 19.33 -35.66
C LYS A 803 1.08 19.51 -34.48
N ASN A 804 2.21 18.80 -34.50
CA ASN A 804 3.18 18.79 -33.39
C ASN A 804 3.72 20.18 -33.01
N THR A 805 3.68 21.15 -33.93
CA THR A 805 4.09 22.54 -33.66
C THR A 805 3.06 23.35 -32.87
N LYS A 806 1.84 22.83 -32.68
CA LYS A 806 0.72 23.50 -32.01
C LYS A 806 0.24 22.66 -30.84
N SER A 807 0.58 23.09 -29.62
CA SER A 807 0.30 22.33 -28.38
C SER A 807 -1.19 22.08 -28.12
N GLU A 808 -2.07 22.99 -28.56
CA GLU A 808 -3.52 22.89 -28.44
C GLU A 808 -4.14 21.81 -29.35
N SER A 809 -3.47 21.49 -30.46
CA SER A 809 -3.98 20.56 -31.50
C SER A 809 -4.39 19.22 -30.90
N ARG A 810 -3.53 18.68 -30.03
CA ARG A 810 -3.72 17.37 -29.39
C ARG A 810 -4.95 17.33 -28.49
N ALA A 811 -5.14 18.38 -27.68
CA ALA A 811 -6.27 18.45 -26.76
C ALA A 811 -7.61 18.51 -27.51
N LEU A 812 -7.66 19.24 -28.62
CA LEU A 812 -8.87 19.39 -29.43
C LEU A 812 -9.19 18.12 -30.22
N ILE A 813 -8.18 17.47 -30.80
CA ILE A 813 -8.35 16.19 -31.51
C ILE A 813 -8.85 15.11 -30.55
N TYR A 814 -8.26 15.02 -29.35
CA TYR A 814 -8.72 14.06 -28.34
C TYR A 814 -10.20 14.24 -27.99
N LEU A 815 -10.65 15.50 -27.79
CA LEU A 815 -12.06 15.80 -27.53
C LEU A 815 -12.94 15.33 -28.70
N LEU A 816 -12.60 15.70 -29.94
CA LEU A 816 -13.37 15.30 -31.12
C LEU A 816 -13.38 13.79 -31.35
N ASN A 817 -12.29 13.10 -31.05
CA ASN A 817 -12.16 11.65 -31.23
C ASN A 817 -13.16 10.87 -30.36
N PHE A 818 -13.43 11.39 -29.16
CA PHE A 818 -14.30 10.75 -28.19
C PHE A 818 -15.65 11.44 -28.02
N GLU A 819 -16.10 12.28 -28.96
CA GLU A 819 -17.37 13.01 -28.82
C GLU A 819 -18.57 12.09 -28.56
N GLU A 820 -18.71 11.01 -29.34
CA GLU A 820 -19.82 10.07 -29.17
C GLU A 820 -19.76 9.38 -27.80
N ASP A 821 -18.58 8.95 -27.36
CA ASP A 821 -18.42 8.25 -26.09
C ASP A 821 -18.52 9.16 -24.86
N LEU A 822 -18.08 10.42 -25.00
CA LEU A 822 -18.22 11.45 -23.99
C LEU A 822 -19.68 11.90 -23.87
N ARG A 823 -20.48 11.87 -24.92
CA ARG A 823 -21.91 12.25 -24.86
C ARG A 823 -22.79 11.25 -24.10
N LYS A 824 -22.39 9.97 -24.03
CA LYS A 824 -23.22 8.88 -23.49
C LYS A 824 -23.68 9.08 -22.05
N PHE A 825 -22.98 9.84 -21.21
CA PHE A 825 -23.42 10.06 -19.82
C PHE A 825 -24.78 10.75 -19.71
N ILE A 826 -25.24 11.44 -20.76
CA ILE A 826 -26.56 12.06 -20.80
C ILE A 826 -27.68 11.01 -21.01
N GLU A 827 -27.33 9.83 -21.55
CA GLU A 827 -28.28 8.74 -21.82
C GLU A 827 -28.66 7.98 -20.54
N SER A 828 -27.74 7.85 -19.58
CA SER A 828 -27.93 7.07 -18.35
C SER A 828 -27.24 7.71 -17.14
N THR A 829 -27.89 7.67 -15.98
CA THR A 829 -27.32 8.09 -14.68
C THR A 829 -26.20 7.20 -14.20
N ASP A 830 -26.12 5.96 -14.68
CA ASP A 830 -25.11 4.99 -14.26
C ASP A 830 -23.72 5.33 -14.80
N ILE A 831 -23.66 6.16 -15.85
CA ILE A 831 -22.41 6.62 -16.44
C ILE A 831 -21.91 7.83 -15.65
N GLU A 832 -20.76 7.64 -15.01
CA GLU A 832 -20.06 8.70 -14.28
C GLU A 832 -19.28 9.60 -15.26
N LEU A 833 -19.22 10.90 -14.95
CA LEU A 833 -18.35 11.85 -15.67
C LEU A 833 -16.86 11.55 -15.49
N THR A 834 -16.49 10.71 -14.52
CA THR A 834 -15.10 10.41 -14.22
C THR A 834 -14.84 8.95 -13.88
N SER A 835 -13.74 8.41 -14.40
CA SER A 835 -13.18 7.12 -13.99
C SER A 835 -12.22 7.24 -12.79
N LEU A 836 -12.11 8.42 -12.15
CA LEU A 836 -11.22 8.66 -11.01
C LEU A 836 -11.42 7.70 -9.84
N LYS A 837 -12.60 7.08 -9.73
CA LYS A 837 -12.87 6.03 -8.74
C LYS A 837 -11.94 4.84 -8.92
N ALA A 838 -11.83 4.32 -10.15
CA ALA A 838 -10.92 3.23 -10.49
C ALA A 838 -9.45 3.66 -10.34
N GLU A 839 -9.09 4.88 -10.76
CA GLU A 839 -7.73 5.42 -10.56
C GLU A 839 -7.37 5.48 -9.06
N ARG A 840 -8.28 5.99 -8.21
CA ARG A 840 -8.09 6.05 -6.75
C ARG A 840 -7.98 4.68 -6.11
N GLN A 841 -8.70 3.70 -6.63
CA GLN A 841 -8.64 2.32 -6.17
C GLN A 841 -7.32 1.65 -6.56
N LEU A 842 -6.76 1.97 -7.72
CA LEU A 842 -5.40 1.57 -8.07
C LEU A 842 -4.35 2.29 -7.21
N LYS A 843 -4.62 3.48 -6.65
CA LYS A 843 -3.64 4.23 -5.85
C LYS A 843 -3.13 3.47 -4.63
N LEU A 844 -3.93 2.66 -3.95
CA LEU A 844 -3.41 1.83 -2.86
C LEU A 844 -2.32 0.88 -3.37
N GLY A 845 -2.55 0.25 -4.52
CA GLY A 845 -1.56 -0.59 -5.19
C GLY A 845 -0.36 0.19 -5.74
N ILE A 846 -0.58 1.36 -6.33
CA ILE A 846 0.46 2.22 -6.92
C ILE A 846 1.33 2.87 -5.85
N ILE A 847 0.76 3.35 -4.74
CA ILE A 847 1.50 3.89 -3.60
C ILE A 847 2.32 2.79 -2.95
N ALA A 848 1.78 1.57 -2.85
CA ALA A 848 2.55 0.42 -2.38
C ALA A 848 3.80 0.17 -3.26
N ARG A 849 3.76 0.52 -4.57
CA ARG A 849 4.95 0.45 -5.42
C ARG A 849 6.08 1.40 -5.02
N LYS A 850 5.78 2.51 -4.33
CA LYS A 850 6.84 3.37 -3.74
C LYS A 850 7.57 2.65 -2.61
N SER A 851 6.96 1.62 -2.04
CA SER A 851 7.56 0.78 -1.00
C SER A 851 8.16 -0.52 -1.54
N PHE A 852 7.66 -1.06 -2.67
CA PHE A 852 8.27 -2.19 -3.39
C PHE A 852 8.22 -2.00 -4.91
N ASN A 853 9.36 -2.10 -5.59
CA ASN A 853 9.44 -1.88 -7.04
C ASN A 853 8.85 -3.03 -7.89
N TRP A 854 8.69 -4.24 -7.31
CA TRP A 854 8.20 -5.43 -8.00
C TRP A 854 7.55 -6.42 -7.01
N LEU A 855 6.78 -7.36 -7.55
CA LEU A 855 6.40 -8.60 -6.88
C LEU A 855 7.26 -9.75 -7.39
N SER A 856 7.75 -10.60 -6.49
CA SER A 856 8.72 -11.64 -6.87
C SER A 856 8.09 -12.77 -7.71
N SER A 857 6.88 -13.21 -7.36
CA SER A 857 6.22 -14.37 -7.98
C SER A 857 4.82 -14.06 -8.49
N GLU A 858 4.34 -14.87 -9.43
CA GLU A 858 2.97 -14.80 -9.97
C GLU A 858 1.93 -15.04 -8.87
N ASP A 859 2.15 -16.03 -8.01
CA ASP A 859 1.31 -16.28 -6.83
C ASP A 859 1.25 -15.07 -5.90
N GLY A 860 2.38 -14.39 -5.71
CA GLY A 860 2.45 -13.18 -4.89
C GLY A 860 1.67 -12.02 -5.50
N ALA A 861 1.59 -11.97 -6.83
CA ALA A 861 0.83 -10.97 -7.59
C ALA A 861 -0.68 -11.23 -7.56
N HIS A 862 -1.12 -12.48 -7.74
CA HIS A 862 -2.52 -12.84 -7.58
C HIS A 862 -2.99 -12.67 -6.14
N ALA A 863 -2.20 -13.10 -5.16
CA ALA A 863 -2.52 -12.86 -3.75
C ALA A 863 -2.66 -11.35 -3.44
N PHE A 864 -1.80 -10.52 -4.02
CA PHE A 864 -1.91 -9.06 -3.89
C PHE A 864 -3.22 -8.53 -4.48
N ALA A 865 -3.63 -9.00 -5.66
CA ALA A 865 -4.90 -8.62 -6.26
C ALA A 865 -6.12 -9.04 -5.42
N ASP A 866 -6.09 -10.24 -4.84
CA ASP A 866 -7.16 -10.71 -3.95
C ASP A 866 -7.25 -9.86 -2.68
N TYR A 867 -6.11 -9.53 -2.04
CA TYR A 867 -6.13 -8.61 -0.90
C TYR A 867 -6.63 -7.21 -1.29
N GLN A 868 -6.20 -6.66 -2.43
CA GLN A 868 -6.69 -5.36 -2.90
C GLN A 868 -8.20 -5.38 -3.16
N THR A 869 -8.73 -6.46 -3.73
CA THR A 869 -10.17 -6.68 -3.94
C THR A 869 -10.94 -6.59 -2.63
N ILE A 870 -10.51 -7.37 -1.63
CA ILE A 870 -11.19 -7.42 -0.32
C ILE A 870 -11.07 -6.09 0.42
N ILE A 871 -9.88 -5.49 0.49
CA ILE A 871 -9.65 -4.25 1.24
C ILE A 871 -10.42 -3.08 0.63
N ASN A 872 -10.35 -2.89 -0.69
CA ASN A 872 -11.07 -1.79 -1.33
C ASN A 872 -12.58 -1.98 -1.25
N SER A 873 -13.07 -3.22 -1.36
CA SER A 873 -14.48 -3.52 -1.14
C SER A 873 -14.91 -3.28 0.32
N CYS A 874 -14.06 -3.58 1.31
CA CYS A 874 -14.32 -3.23 2.71
C CYS A 874 -14.38 -1.71 2.92
N ILE A 875 -13.45 -0.96 2.33
CA ILE A 875 -13.42 0.51 2.39
C ILE A 875 -14.68 1.11 1.77
N LEU A 876 -15.11 0.59 0.61
CA LEU A 876 -16.34 1.04 -0.07
C LEU A 876 -17.61 0.79 0.73
N ASN A 877 -17.60 -0.17 1.66
CA ASN A 877 -18.73 -0.52 2.53
C ASN A 877 -18.54 -0.05 3.98
N GLU A 878 -17.47 0.70 4.26
CA GLU A 878 -17.17 1.21 5.59
C GLU A 878 -17.09 0.12 6.69
N VAL A 879 -16.56 -1.06 6.34
CA VAL A 879 -16.39 -2.18 7.27
C VAL A 879 -14.91 -2.47 7.56
N PRO A 880 -14.56 -2.88 8.79
CA PRO A 880 -13.18 -3.17 9.15
C PRO A 880 -12.69 -4.48 8.51
N ALA A 881 -11.70 -4.38 7.63
CA ALA A 881 -11.20 -5.51 6.83
C ALA A 881 -10.72 -6.71 7.67
N GLN A 882 -10.08 -6.47 8.82
CA GLN A 882 -9.62 -7.55 9.70
C GLN A 882 -10.79 -8.39 10.26
N HIS A 883 -11.79 -7.74 10.86
CA HIS A 883 -12.95 -8.45 11.41
C HIS A 883 -13.76 -9.16 10.33
N TYR A 884 -13.91 -8.52 9.16
CA TYR A 884 -14.53 -9.16 7.99
C TYR A 884 -13.78 -10.43 7.56
N MET A 885 -12.45 -10.39 7.46
CA MET A 885 -11.66 -11.57 7.07
C MET A 885 -11.74 -12.70 8.11
N GLU A 886 -11.74 -12.38 9.40
CA GLU A 886 -11.93 -13.37 10.48
C GLU A 886 -13.32 -14.03 10.40
N TRP A 887 -14.37 -13.22 10.19
CA TRP A 887 -15.74 -13.68 9.96
C TRP A 887 -15.88 -14.52 8.68
N LEU A 888 -15.22 -14.12 7.60
CA LEU A 888 -15.22 -14.86 6.33
C LEU A 888 -14.59 -16.24 6.51
N VAL A 889 -13.45 -16.33 7.18
CA VAL A 889 -12.78 -17.61 7.48
C VAL A 889 -13.70 -18.51 8.32
N ALA A 890 -14.41 -17.95 9.31
CA ALA A 890 -15.37 -18.70 10.11
C ALA A 890 -16.51 -19.29 9.26
N ASN A 891 -17.10 -18.48 8.38
CA ASN A 891 -18.15 -18.93 7.47
C ASN A 891 -17.67 -20.00 6.51
N ILE A 892 -16.49 -19.83 5.89
CA ILE A 892 -15.92 -20.84 4.97
C ILE A 892 -15.66 -22.15 5.70
N LYS A 893 -15.06 -22.13 6.90
CA LYS A 893 -14.83 -23.34 7.69
C LYS A 893 -16.12 -24.02 8.11
N TRP A 894 -17.15 -23.25 8.47
CA TRP A 894 -18.47 -23.80 8.76
C TRP A 894 -19.12 -24.45 7.54
N ARG A 895 -19.08 -23.80 6.37
CA ARG A 895 -19.60 -24.37 5.11
C ARG A 895 -18.82 -25.61 4.66
N MET A 896 -17.50 -25.67 4.90
CA MET A 896 -16.70 -26.89 4.70
C MET A 896 -17.19 -28.03 5.59
N ASN A 897 -17.38 -27.79 6.88
CA ASN A 897 -17.92 -28.81 7.79
C ASN A 897 -19.32 -29.26 7.37
N LYS A 898 -20.19 -28.34 6.92
CA LYS A 898 -21.51 -28.69 6.37
C LYS A 898 -21.38 -29.62 5.15
N LYS A 899 -20.51 -29.30 4.18
CA LYS A 899 -20.24 -30.16 3.01
C LYS A 899 -19.73 -31.54 3.40
N ARG A 900 -18.86 -31.63 4.41
CA ARG A 900 -18.37 -32.91 4.95
C ARG A 900 -19.47 -33.75 5.58
N ILE A 901 -20.41 -33.10 6.27
CA ILE A 901 -21.58 -33.78 6.84
C ILE A 901 -22.49 -34.29 5.72
N GLU A 902 -22.62 -33.55 4.62
CA GLU A 902 -23.41 -33.92 3.42
C GLU A 902 -22.74 -34.98 2.53
N GLY A 903 -21.53 -35.44 2.85
CA GLY A 903 -20.79 -36.44 2.07
C GLY A 903 -19.96 -35.91 0.91
N HIS A 904 -19.70 -34.62 0.90
CA HIS A 904 -18.89 -33.93 -0.10
C HIS A 904 -17.52 -33.51 0.47
N ASP A 905 -16.80 -34.45 1.11
CA ASP A 905 -15.45 -34.18 1.64
C ASP A 905 -14.41 -33.99 0.51
N ASP A 906 -13.39 -33.19 0.76
CA ASP A 906 -12.29 -32.93 -0.17
C ASP A 906 -10.94 -32.99 0.57
N PRO A 907 -9.93 -33.69 0.04
CA PRO A 907 -8.65 -33.88 0.72
C PRO A 907 -7.89 -32.58 0.99
N THR A 908 -8.27 -31.49 0.35
CA THR A 908 -7.65 -30.17 0.51
C THR A 908 -8.40 -29.27 1.50
N PHE A 909 -9.56 -29.69 2.00
CA PHE A 909 -10.27 -28.94 3.05
C PHE A 909 -9.37 -28.71 4.25
N PHE A 910 -9.38 -27.46 4.73
CA PHE A 910 -8.54 -26.96 5.82
C PHE A 910 -7.03 -27.07 5.59
N GLN A 911 -6.55 -27.58 4.44
CA GLN A 911 -5.13 -27.66 4.13
C GLN A 911 -4.64 -26.32 3.57
N MET A 912 -3.39 -25.99 3.82
CA MET A 912 -2.76 -24.80 3.26
C MET A 912 -2.51 -25.02 1.75
N PRO A 913 -3.03 -24.17 0.85
CA PRO A 913 -2.74 -24.27 -0.58
C PRO A 913 -1.26 -24.06 -0.89
N GLY A 914 -0.78 -24.71 -1.95
CA GLY A 914 0.60 -24.61 -2.42
C GLY A 914 0.71 -24.94 -3.90
N ARG A 915 1.87 -24.65 -4.50
CA ARG A 915 2.20 -25.09 -5.86
C ARG A 915 2.19 -26.62 -5.93
N ARG A 916 1.73 -27.19 -7.04
CA ARG A 916 1.63 -28.65 -7.21
C ARG A 916 2.43 -29.14 -8.41
N LYS A 917 3.08 -30.30 -8.28
CA LYS A 917 3.63 -31.04 -9.42
C LYS A 917 2.51 -31.87 -10.03
N MET A 918 2.31 -31.74 -11.34
CA MET A 918 1.31 -32.54 -12.05
C MET A 918 1.80 -33.98 -12.19
N VAL A 919 0.92 -34.95 -11.98
CA VAL A 919 1.24 -36.38 -12.09
C VAL A 919 1.68 -36.67 -13.54
N GLY A 920 2.91 -37.15 -13.71
CA GLY A 920 3.47 -37.48 -15.03
C GLY A 920 4.08 -36.31 -15.82
N ALA A 921 4.06 -35.07 -15.29
CA ALA A 921 4.70 -33.91 -15.92
C ALA A 921 5.86 -33.37 -15.08
N LYS A 922 6.91 -32.86 -15.76
CA LYS A 922 8.04 -32.17 -15.08
C LYS A 922 7.68 -30.77 -14.58
N GLU A 923 6.50 -30.26 -14.91
CA GLU A 923 6.06 -28.91 -14.61
C GLU A 923 5.42 -28.81 -13.21
N THR A 924 5.79 -27.76 -12.47
CA THR A 924 5.13 -27.37 -11.22
C THR A 924 4.17 -26.22 -11.51
N ILE A 925 2.88 -26.42 -11.26
CA ILE A 925 1.85 -25.42 -11.52
C ILE A 925 1.68 -24.45 -10.35
N SER A 926 1.31 -23.22 -10.69
CA SER A 926 1.01 -22.11 -9.77
C SER A 926 -0.16 -22.43 -8.82
N MET A 927 -0.26 -21.72 -7.70
CA MET A 927 -1.42 -21.86 -6.79
C MET A 927 -2.73 -21.39 -7.44
N TYR A 928 -2.63 -20.42 -8.35
CA TYR A 928 -3.78 -19.81 -9.02
C TYR A 928 -4.06 -20.41 -10.40
N ASP A 929 -3.27 -21.40 -10.83
CA ASP A 929 -3.52 -22.13 -12.08
C ASP A 929 -4.89 -22.83 -12.02
N SER A 930 -5.68 -22.73 -13.08
CA SER A 930 -7.02 -23.33 -13.16
C SER A 930 -7.01 -24.86 -13.05
N ARG A 931 -5.87 -25.51 -13.33
CA ARG A 931 -5.68 -26.95 -13.15
C ARG A 931 -5.45 -27.33 -11.67
N ASN A 932 -5.07 -26.37 -10.82
CA ASN A 932 -4.86 -26.57 -9.39
C ASN A 932 -6.18 -26.49 -8.62
N ASN A 933 -7.03 -27.50 -8.81
CA ASN A 933 -8.34 -27.58 -8.15
C ASN A 933 -8.18 -27.84 -6.65
N ILE A 934 -8.64 -26.88 -5.83
CA ILE A 934 -8.70 -27.01 -4.38
C ILE A 934 -10.15 -26.91 -3.89
N GLY A 935 -10.46 -27.60 -2.81
CA GLY A 935 -11.79 -27.68 -2.21
C GLY A 935 -12.34 -26.32 -1.79
N TYR A 936 -11.48 -25.34 -1.50
CA TYR A 936 -11.89 -23.96 -1.25
C TYR A 936 -12.69 -23.36 -2.42
N ASP A 937 -12.39 -23.73 -3.67
CA ASP A 937 -13.13 -23.24 -4.86
C ASP A 937 -14.52 -23.87 -5.00
N LYS A 938 -14.80 -24.96 -4.26
CA LYS A 938 -16.08 -25.69 -4.26
C LYS A 938 -17.03 -25.22 -3.18
N ILE A 939 -16.59 -24.30 -2.32
CA ILE A 939 -17.41 -23.74 -1.25
C ILE A 939 -18.29 -22.65 -1.84
N ASP A 940 -19.59 -22.76 -1.61
CA ASP A 940 -20.53 -21.69 -1.88
C ASP A 940 -20.15 -20.49 -0.99
N VAL A 941 -19.88 -19.34 -1.60
CA VAL A 941 -19.51 -18.09 -0.95
C VAL A 941 -20.56 -16.99 -1.12
N THR A 942 -21.74 -17.33 -1.63
CA THR A 942 -22.86 -16.38 -1.71
C THR A 942 -23.24 -15.89 -0.31
N GLY A 943 -23.45 -14.58 -0.18
CA GLY A 943 -23.73 -13.92 1.10
C GLY A 943 -22.50 -13.66 1.98
N LEU A 944 -21.28 -13.92 1.48
CA LEU A 944 -20.03 -13.75 2.26
C LEU A 944 -19.17 -12.57 1.79
N THR A 945 -19.69 -11.67 0.96
CA THR A 945 -18.92 -10.52 0.48
C THR A 945 -18.88 -9.37 1.52
N PRO A 946 -18.02 -8.34 1.35
CA PRO A 946 -17.97 -7.22 2.29
C PRO A 946 -19.27 -6.41 2.41
N TYR A 947 -20.04 -6.28 1.33
CA TYR A 947 -21.35 -5.61 1.37
C TYR A 947 -22.43 -6.51 2.00
N ASP A 948 -22.34 -7.83 1.88
CA ASP A 948 -23.23 -8.74 2.62
C ASP A 948 -22.95 -8.67 4.12
N TYR A 949 -21.67 -8.62 4.50
CA TYR A 949 -21.24 -8.41 5.89
C TYR A 949 -21.78 -7.08 6.44
N ARG A 950 -21.71 -6.00 5.65
CA ARG A 950 -22.29 -4.70 6.00
C ARG A 950 -23.80 -4.79 6.23
N LYS A 951 -24.54 -5.43 5.31
CA LYS A 951 -26.00 -5.64 5.44
C LYS A 951 -26.35 -6.43 6.71
N CYS A 952 -25.58 -7.46 7.03
CA CYS A 952 -25.79 -8.25 8.25
C CYS A 952 -25.58 -7.39 9.51
N LEU A 953 -24.57 -6.51 9.53
CA LEU A 953 -24.34 -5.58 10.64
C LEU A 953 -25.49 -4.57 10.81
N GLU A 954 -26.00 -4.01 9.72
CA GLU A 954 -27.12 -3.06 9.74
C GLU A 954 -28.39 -3.71 10.32
N LYS A 955 -28.71 -4.93 9.87
CA LYS A 955 -29.84 -5.71 10.40
C LYS A 955 -29.69 -6.00 11.89
N GLY A 956 -28.52 -6.42 12.34
CA GLY A 956 -28.27 -6.70 13.76
C GLY A 956 -28.37 -5.45 14.66
N LEU A 957 -28.16 -4.26 14.09
CA LEU A 957 -28.33 -2.97 14.78
C LEU A 957 -29.76 -2.39 14.65
N GLY A 958 -30.65 -3.03 13.88
CA GLY A 958 -32.01 -2.56 13.63
C GLY A 958 -32.09 -1.32 12.73
N ILE A 959 -31.11 -1.14 11.84
CA ILE A 959 -30.98 0.01 10.92
C ILE A 959 -31.52 -0.34 9.54
#